data_AF-A0A4U0XGS9-F1
#
_entry.id   AF-A0A4U0XGS9-F1
#
_cell.length_a   1.000
_cell.length_b   1.000
_cell.length_c   1.000
_cell.angle_alpha   90.00
_cell.angle_beta   90.00
_cell.angle_gamma   90.00
#
_symmetry.space_group_name_H-M   'P 1'
#
loop_
_entity.id
_entity.type
_entity.pdbx_description
1 polymer ?
#
loop_
_entity_poly.entity_id
_entity_poly.type
_entity_poly.pdbx_seq_one_letter_code
_entity_poly.pdbx_strand_id
1 'polypeptide(L)'
;MRACLWRRGNFFRSHEFRRPFGISHANHGRVDVARLLSQQTEVDGVDVYGWVRSLRRQKKVAFVAVGDGSTLEPLQAVLKPEDAAQLSTGTAVRLTGSWQASKGSKQSHELQVTQVATLGANDAEHNPLQPKYQTPEYLRTIPHLRPRIPANALLLRLRSQVIASLTHFFNEQGFVQTHTPIITSSDCEGAGEVFTVSSNAAKDSEQRQKPEDEAQVEHFFRTPKYLTVSAQLHLEALAQAVDKVWTLSPTFRAEKTDTPRHLSEFYMLEAELCFVDDLSDVMNVVESMLAAVASDLLGSRTGTELLKAREMHQAEHEGATDSATATDLKQRWSGLAEGAWPRITYAQAISLSQDAAANSTASFVFEPSYEAGLQAEHERYIAATVGEGKRPVFVTDYPRAQKPFYMSPSTSTRNSEGNDDMAACFDLLVPELCELIGGSMREHRVDELQMAMDAKKVAGSGLEWYQDLRNQTAYLPLPAPAFDWASRTETYPVSSYAPIPPPQKRRLPRIQHRFGWSTGHAQVERQQAVKAAFQRCWSAYRERAWLADELRPVSGKSKDHFAGWTATLVDALDTLCIMGLKAEFEEAVEAVMTIDFSVTKSGGAISLFETTIRYLGGLLSAYDLSGDPRLLAKAVELGHTLYGAFDTPNRMPQTYWDPQGVKDQKIIVEQTASYSAVTADIGSLTLEFTRLSQLTGDPKWYDAIARIMKVFASQQNLTNVPGMWPTSVNAHELDFHSGSQFTVGALSDSVYEYMLKMVPLLGGSDLYETMYTKAVDAIIEHILFRPLLPHEPDFLLAGKVSAPTPGQLALKPETEHLACFLGGLLALSSRLLNNQIHLDLARQLTKGCIYLYDAFPLGIAAEDMSLVPCLSRTPSSCPWNATLWHAAVLARQPRPFVQSIPPPFPPTAESIITAQKLPPGFTSITNRHYMLRPEALESIFILYRITGDPQLRDDAWRMFTHIQSARRTELANAALADVMDEQARKLDEMESYWLAETLKYLYLTFGDSGVVSLDEWVVSTEAHPLRRTIRRAGGWGWGGW
;
A
#
# COMPACT_ATOMS: atom_id res chain seq x y z
N MET A 1 16.95 -19.73 -16.81
CA MET A 1 16.17 -20.58 -17.74
C MET A 1 17.11 -21.37 -18.65
N ARG A 2 17.02 -22.70 -18.65
CA ARG A 2 17.65 -23.54 -19.68
C ARG A 2 16.54 -23.84 -20.69
N ALA A 3 16.47 -23.08 -21.78
CA ALA A 3 15.45 -23.27 -22.81
C ALA A 3 15.91 -24.36 -23.80
N CYS A 4 15.29 -25.54 -23.76
CA CYS A 4 15.49 -26.57 -24.77
C CYS A 4 14.41 -26.42 -25.85
N LEU A 5 14.75 -25.77 -26.96
CA LEU A 5 13.92 -25.75 -28.17
C LEU A 5 14.21 -27.00 -28.99
N TRP A 6 13.31 -27.97 -28.95
CA TRP A 6 13.39 -29.18 -29.74
C TRP A 6 12.73 -28.97 -31.11
N ARG A 7 13.51 -29.04 -32.18
CA ARG A 7 13.01 -29.14 -33.55
C ARG A 7 13.31 -30.54 -34.06
N ARG A 8 12.31 -31.26 -34.58
CA ARG A 8 12.58 -32.42 -35.44
C ARG A 8 13.16 -31.89 -36.75
N GLY A 9 14.48 -31.88 -36.87
CA GLY A 9 15.18 -31.77 -38.15
C GLY A 9 14.98 -33.05 -38.95
N ASN A 10 14.84 -32.92 -40.27
CA ASN A 10 14.69 -34.04 -41.21
C ASN A 10 15.64 -35.18 -40.85
N PHE A 11 15.07 -36.37 -40.63
CA PHE A 11 15.82 -37.59 -40.42
C PHE A 11 16.35 -38.12 -41.76
N PHE A 12 17.07 -37.31 -42.54
CA PHE A 12 17.80 -37.75 -43.74
C PHE A 12 19.03 -36.86 -43.97
N ARG A 13 20.21 -37.50 -44.05
CA ARG A 13 21.52 -36.90 -44.32
C ARG A 13 21.54 -36.18 -45.69
N SER A 14 22.07 -34.96 -45.73
CA SER A 14 23.15 -34.53 -46.64
C SER A 14 23.57 -33.08 -46.31
N HIS A 15 24.73 -32.68 -46.85
CA HIS A 15 25.76 -31.81 -46.27
C HIS A 15 25.45 -30.33 -45.96
N GLU A 16 26.26 -29.84 -45.01
CA GLU A 16 26.80 -28.48 -44.79
C GLU A 16 26.10 -27.29 -45.45
N PHE A 17 25.71 -26.30 -44.64
CA PHE A 17 26.20 -24.92 -44.77
C PHE A 17 25.90 -24.13 -43.48
N ARG A 18 26.95 -23.64 -42.82
CA ARG A 18 26.86 -22.60 -41.78
C ARG A 18 26.70 -21.24 -42.45
N ARG A 19 25.73 -20.42 -42.02
CA ARG A 19 25.82 -18.96 -42.13
C ARG A 19 25.32 -18.26 -40.84
N PRO A 20 25.91 -17.11 -40.47
CA PRO A 20 25.61 -16.39 -39.24
C PRO A 20 24.37 -15.48 -39.41
N PHE A 21 23.67 -15.24 -38.31
CA PHE A 21 22.51 -14.36 -38.25
C PHE A 21 22.89 -12.90 -38.53
N GLY A 22 22.61 -12.45 -39.75
CA GLY A 22 22.44 -11.04 -40.11
C GLY A 22 20.95 -10.78 -40.38
N ILE A 23 20.39 -9.80 -39.69
CA ILE A 23 18.99 -9.37 -39.81
C ILE A 23 18.85 -8.61 -41.13
N SER A 24 18.25 -9.26 -42.14
CA SER A 24 17.29 -8.68 -43.09
C SER A 24 16.89 -9.75 -44.09
N HIS A 25 15.65 -10.26 -44.04
CA HIS A 25 15.02 -10.84 -45.24
C HIS A 25 13.50 -10.74 -45.09
N ALA A 26 12.87 -10.20 -46.13
CA ALA A 26 11.43 -10.26 -46.33
C ALA A 26 10.94 -11.71 -46.18
N ASN A 27 10.11 -11.95 -45.16
CA ASN A 27 9.55 -13.26 -44.85
C ASN A 27 8.67 -13.75 -46.02
N HIS A 28 9.20 -14.61 -46.89
CA HIS A 28 8.37 -15.60 -47.61
C HIS A 28 8.07 -16.76 -46.64
N GLY A 29 7.48 -16.41 -45.50
CA GLY A 29 7.40 -17.25 -44.31
C GLY A 29 6.24 -18.24 -44.41
N ARG A 30 6.48 -19.48 -44.00
CA ARG A 30 5.46 -20.49 -43.69
C ARG A 30 4.22 -19.85 -43.06
N VAL A 31 3.05 -20.08 -43.64
CA VAL A 31 1.77 -19.59 -43.12
C VAL A 31 0.95 -20.78 -42.61
N ASP A 32 0.33 -20.64 -41.43
CA ASP A 32 -0.60 -21.64 -40.91
C ASP A 32 -1.96 -21.59 -41.64
N VAL A 33 -2.68 -22.70 -41.62
CA VAL A 33 -3.96 -22.86 -42.35
C VAL A 33 -5.00 -21.85 -41.87
N ALA A 34 -5.11 -21.62 -40.57
CA ALA A 34 -6.11 -20.71 -40.01
C ALA A 34 -5.91 -19.26 -40.46
N ARG A 35 -4.66 -18.79 -40.54
CA ARG A 35 -4.34 -17.44 -41.02
C ARG A 35 -4.71 -17.26 -42.49
N LEU A 36 -4.44 -18.26 -43.35
CA LEU A 36 -4.83 -18.18 -44.75
C LEU A 36 -6.35 -18.19 -44.92
N LEU A 37 -7.06 -19.04 -44.19
CA LEU A 37 -8.54 -19.08 -44.25
C LEU A 37 -9.19 -17.78 -43.79
N SER A 38 -8.56 -17.01 -42.89
CA SER A 38 -9.03 -15.67 -42.51
C SER A 38 -8.69 -14.57 -43.52
N GLN A 39 -7.84 -14.85 -44.52
CA GLN A 39 -7.33 -13.86 -45.45
C GLN A 39 -8.17 -13.83 -46.74
N GLN A 40 -8.70 -12.66 -47.07
CA GLN A 40 -9.50 -12.43 -48.28
C GLN A 40 -8.69 -11.87 -49.47
N THR A 41 -7.40 -11.60 -49.27
CA THR A 41 -6.52 -11.07 -50.32
C THR A 41 -5.78 -12.20 -51.01
N GLU A 42 -5.68 -12.13 -52.34
CA GLU A 42 -4.92 -13.08 -53.13
C GLU A 42 -3.41 -12.91 -52.87
N VAL A 43 -2.70 -14.04 -52.75
CA VAL A 43 -1.26 -14.06 -52.44
C VAL A 43 -0.59 -15.16 -53.25
N ASP A 44 0.46 -14.80 -53.99
CA ASP A 44 1.30 -15.75 -54.71
C ASP A 44 2.47 -16.27 -53.85
N GLY A 45 2.93 -17.48 -54.14
CA GLY A 45 4.15 -18.04 -53.55
C GLY A 45 4.01 -18.45 -52.08
N VAL A 46 2.82 -18.90 -51.67
CA VAL A 46 2.52 -19.31 -50.29
C VAL A 46 2.93 -20.76 -50.06
N ASP A 47 3.63 -20.99 -48.95
CA ASP A 47 4.01 -22.31 -48.45
C ASP A 47 3.09 -22.76 -47.30
N VAL A 48 2.34 -23.83 -47.54
CA VAL A 48 1.43 -24.45 -46.54
C VAL A 48 1.96 -25.83 -46.13
N TYR A 49 2.04 -26.07 -44.82
CA TYR A 49 2.48 -27.34 -44.25
C TYR A 49 1.36 -27.96 -43.43
N GLY A 50 1.09 -29.25 -43.60
CA GLY A 50 0.07 -29.93 -42.81
C GLY A 50 -0.10 -31.40 -43.16
N TRP A 51 -1.19 -31.99 -42.66
CA TRP A 51 -1.57 -33.37 -42.96
C TRP A 51 -2.81 -33.39 -43.85
N VAL A 52 -2.80 -34.29 -44.84
CA VAL A 52 -3.95 -34.54 -45.71
C VAL A 52 -5.10 -35.10 -44.87
N ARG A 53 -6.23 -34.38 -44.87
CA ARG A 53 -7.47 -34.75 -44.18
C ARG A 53 -8.39 -35.58 -45.06
N SER A 54 -8.47 -35.22 -46.33
CA SER A 54 -9.21 -35.98 -47.35
C SER A 54 -8.64 -35.69 -48.72
N LEU A 55 -8.88 -36.60 -49.65
CA LEU A 55 -8.41 -36.52 -51.03
C LEU A 55 -9.54 -36.95 -51.97
N ARG A 56 -9.85 -36.10 -52.96
CA ARG A 56 -10.81 -36.40 -54.03
C ARG A 56 -10.16 -36.23 -55.38
N ARG A 57 -9.97 -37.33 -56.12
CA ARG A 57 -9.37 -37.33 -57.46
C ARG A 57 -10.46 -37.34 -58.53
N GLN A 58 -10.35 -36.46 -59.52
CA GLN A 58 -11.20 -36.43 -60.72
C GLN A 58 -10.32 -36.53 -61.97
N LYS A 59 -10.94 -36.72 -63.15
CA LYS A 59 -10.22 -36.91 -64.42
C LYS A 59 -9.22 -35.81 -64.77
N LYS A 60 -9.49 -34.54 -64.39
CA LYS A 60 -8.67 -33.38 -64.76
C LYS A 60 -8.05 -32.63 -63.57
N VAL A 61 -8.46 -32.93 -62.34
CA VAL A 61 -8.10 -32.16 -61.14
C VAL A 61 -8.18 -33.06 -59.91
N ALA A 62 -7.35 -32.79 -58.90
CA ALA A 62 -7.43 -33.39 -57.58
C ALA A 62 -7.64 -32.30 -56.52
N PHE A 63 -8.56 -32.56 -55.60
CA PHE A 63 -8.81 -31.69 -54.43
C PHE A 63 -8.26 -32.38 -53.18
N VAL A 64 -7.31 -31.73 -52.53
CA VAL A 64 -6.73 -32.16 -51.26
C VAL A 64 -7.19 -31.21 -50.17
N ALA A 65 -7.78 -31.74 -49.10
CA ALA A 65 -8.05 -30.97 -47.89
C ALA A 65 -6.86 -31.10 -46.94
N VAL A 66 -6.20 -30.01 -46.56
CA VAL A 66 -5.02 -30.01 -45.69
C VAL A 66 -5.34 -29.32 -44.37
N GLY A 67 -4.95 -29.93 -43.25
CA GLY A 67 -5.07 -29.31 -41.94
C GLY A 67 -3.80 -29.47 -41.13
N ASP A 68 -3.44 -28.44 -40.38
CA ASP A 68 -2.25 -28.39 -39.52
C ASP A 68 -2.59 -28.35 -38.01
N GLY A 69 -3.89 -28.30 -37.67
CA GLY A 69 -4.39 -28.22 -36.30
C GLY A 69 -4.62 -26.79 -35.78
N SER A 70 -4.31 -25.76 -36.58
CA SER A 70 -4.51 -24.35 -36.23
C SER A 70 -6.00 -23.93 -36.19
N THR A 71 -6.87 -24.66 -36.89
CA THR A 71 -8.32 -24.49 -36.95
C THR A 71 -9.03 -25.83 -37.21
N LEU A 72 -10.35 -25.89 -36.99
CA LEU A 72 -11.20 -27.02 -37.37
C LEU A 72 -11.27 -27.21 -38.90
N GLU A 73 -11.29 -26.11 -39.65
CA GLU A 73 -11.52 -26.14 -41.10
C GLU A 73 -10.25 -26.50 -41.86
N PRO A 74 -10.27 -27.51 -42.75
CA PRO A 74 -9.13 -27.76 -43.61
C PRO A 74 -9.09 -26.74 -44.75
N LEU A 75 -7.88 -26.41 -45.20
CA LEU A 75 -7.67 -25.63 -46.42
C LEU A 75 -7.83 -26.53 -47.65
N GLN A 76 -8.61 -26.08 -48.65
CA GLN A 76 -8.69 -26.74 -49.95
C GLN A 76 -7.50 -26.36 -50.83
N ALA A 77 -6.78 -27.38 -51.27
CA ALA A 77 -5.72 -27.29 -52.26
C ALA A 77 -6.14 -27.98 -53.55
N VAL A 78 -5.85 -27.35 -54.68
CA VAL A 78 -6.17 -27.83 -56.03
C VAL A 78 -4.88 -28.20 -56.74
N LEU A 79 -4.82 -29.45 -57.21
CA LEU A 79 -3.63 -30.05 -57.80
C LEU A 79 -3.95 -30.76 -59.11
N LYS A 80 -2.92 -31.04 -59.91
CA LYS A 80 -3.05 -31.99 -61.02
C LYS A 80 -3.17 -33.42 -60.47
N PRO A 81 -3.90 -34.32 -61.14
CA PRO A 81 -4.05 -35.71 -60.69
C PRO A 81 -2.72 -36.46 -60.52
N GLU A 82 -1.73 -36.17 -61.35
CA GLU A 82 -0.37 -36.74 -61.28
C GLU A 82 0.36 -36.38 -59.99
N ASP A 83 0.29 -35.11 -59.55
CA ASP A 83 0.94 -34.63 -58.33
C ASP A 83 0.29 -35.17 -57.05
N ALA A 84 -0.98 -35.60 -57.15
CA ALA A 84 -1.73 -36.20 -56.04
C ALA A 84 -1.64 -37.74 -55.98
N ALA A 85 -0.91 -38.39 -56.89
CA ALA A 85 -0.91 -39.85 -57.04
C ALA A 85 -0.40 -40.58 -55.79
N GLN A 86 0.64 -40.03 -55.13
CA GLN A 86 1.25 -40.62 -53.93
C GLN A 86 0.66 -40.10 -52.61
N LEU A 87 -0.34 -39.22 -52.66
CA LEU A 87 -0.97 -38.67 -51.46
C LEU A 87 -2.08 -39.61 -50.93
N SER A 88 -2.15 -39.74 -49.61
CA SER A 88 -3.20 -40.46 -48.89
C SER A 88 -3.62 -39.67 -47.65
N THR A 89 -4.80 -39.98 -47.06
CA THR A 89 -5.21 -39.40 -45.77
C THR A 89 -4.14 -39.67 -44.70
N GLY A 90 -3.74 -38.64 -43.96
CA GLY A 90 -2.67 -38.69 -42.96
C GLY A 90 -1.27 -38.39 -43.50
N THR A 91 -1.08 -38.28 -44.82
CA THR A 91 0.21 -37.90 -45.43
C THR A 91 0.60 -36.48 -45.00
N ALA A 92 1.85 -36.29 -44.56
CA ALA A 92 2.39 -34.97 -44.25
C ALA A 92 2.96 -34.32 -45.52
N VAL A 93 2.54 -33.09 -45.82
CA VAL A 93 2.84 -32.39 -47.07
C VAL A 93 3.33 -30.96 -46.83
N ARG A 94 4.16 -30.48 -47.75
CA ARG A 94 4.33 -29.04 -48.05
C ARG A 94 3.75 -28.77 -49.43
N LEU A 95 2.81 -27.83 -49.50
CA LEU A 95 2.21 -27.36 -50.74
C LEU A 95 2.63 -25.91 -50.97
N THR A 96 3.19 -25.63 -52.14
CA THR A 96 3.55 -24.27 -52.56
C THR A 96 2.63 -23.86 -53.70
N GLY A 97 2.05 -22.67 -53.63
CA GLY A 97 1.05 -22.25 -54.61
C GLY A 97 0.58 -20.81 -54.44
N SER A 98 -0.46 -20.46 -55.19
CA SER A 98 -1.13 -19.16 -55.13
C SER A 98 -2.49 -19.30 -54.44
N TRP A 99 -2.73 -18.47 -53.42
CA TRP A 99 -4.00 -18.33 -52.73
C TRP A 99 -4.91 -17.42 -53.55
N GLN A 100 -5.97 -17.97 -54.15
CA GLN A 100 -6.84 -17.27 -55.09
C GLN A 100 -8.32 -17.53 -54.79
N ALA A 101 -9.21 -16.68 -55.30
CA ALA A 101 -10.65 -16.88 -55.15
C ALA A 101 -11.09 -18.28 -55.63
N SER A 102 -11.83 -18.98 -54.77
CA SER A 102 -12.29 -20.34 -55.03
C SER A 102 -13.39 -20.33 -56.09
N LYS A 103 -13.35 -21.31 -57.00
CA LYS A 103 -14.43 -21.53 -57.97
C LYS A 103 -15.64 -22.25 -57.38
N GLY A 104 -15.50 -22.83 -56.18
CA GLY A 104 -16.55 -23.53 -55.46
C GLY A 104 -17.16 -22.66 -54.34
N SER A 105 -18.40 -22.97 -53.94
CA SER A 105 -19.14 -22.20 -52.92
C SER A 105 -18.76 -22.54 -51.46
N LYS A 106 -17.90 -23.53 -51.22
CA LYS A 106 -17.60 -24.03 -49.86
C LYS A 106 -16.56 -23.21 -49.10
N GLN A 107 -15.64 -22.57 -49.81
CA GLN A 107 -14.60 -21.69 -49.23
C GLN A 107 -14.47 -20.45 -50.12
N SER A 108 -14.07 -19.32 -49.54
CA SER A 108 -13.89 -18.07 -50.29
C SER A 108 -12.69 -18.13 -51.25
N HIS A 109 -11.64 -18.86 -50.84
CA HIS A 109 -10.38 -19.00 -51.54
C HIS A 109 -9.89 -20.45 -51.49
N GLU A 110 -9.04 -20.82 -52.44
CA GLU A 110 -8.37 -22.12 -52.50
C GLU A 110 -6.90 -21.97 -52.92
N LEU A 111 -6.05 -22.91 -52.54
CA LEU A 111 -4.64 -22.90 -52.92
C LEU A 111 -4.45 -23.62 -54.26
N GLN A 112 -4.11 -22.87 -55.31
CA GLN A 112 -3.69 -23.44 -56.59
C GLN A 112 -2.23 -23.89 -56.47
N VAL A 113 -2.03 -25.20 -56.36
CA VAL A 113 -0.71 -25.75 -56.05
C VAL A 113 0.16 -25.81 -57.31
N THR A 114 1.36 -25.26 -57.20
CA THR A 114 2.41 -25.34 -58.22
C THR A 114 3.47 -26.38 -57.88
N GLN A 115 3.68 -26.65 -56.58
CA GLN A 115 4.65 -27.66 -56.13
C GLN A 115 4.13 -28.45 -54.91
N VAL A 116 4.31 -29.77 -54.97
CA VAL A 116 4.02 -30.70 -53.85
C VAL A 116 5.33 -31.30 -53.35
N ALA A 117 5.53 -31.31 -52.05
CA ALA A 117 6.57 -32.10 -51.40
C ALA A 117 5.98 -32.98 -50.30
N THR A 118 6.11 -34.30 -50.45
CA THR A 118 5.74 -35.28 -49.42
C THR A 118 6.81 -35.28 -48.34
N LEU A 119 6.45 -34.87 -47.13
CA LEU A 119 7.36 -34.79 -45.98
C LEU A 119 7.31 -36.06 -45.12
N GLY A 120 6.19 -36.78 -45.16
CA GLY A 120 6.01 -38.06 -44.49
C GLY A 120 4.90 -38.84 -45.15
N ALA A 121 5.24 -39.97 -45.78
CA ALA A 121 4.26 -40.87 -46.37
C ALA A 121 3.39 -41.50 -45.28
N ASN A 122 2.12 -41.74 -45.59
CA ASN A 122 1.21 -42.47 -44.71
C ASN A 122 0.54 -43.60 -45.48
N ASP A 123 0.49 -44.79 -44.90
CA ASP A 123 -0.31 -45.88 -45.43
C ASP A 123 -1.74 -45.75 -44.90
N ALA A 124 -2.71 -45.60 -45.81
CA ALA A 124 -4.10 -45.43 -45.43
C ALA A 124 -4.73 -46.71 -44.87
N GLU A 125 -4.27 -47.89 -45.28
CA GLU A 125 -4.85 -49.18 -44.85
C GLU A 125 -4.49 -49.49 -43.39
N HIS A 126 -3.26 -49.20 -42.98
CA HIS A 126 -2.76 -49.47 -41.63
C HIS A 126 -2.87 -48.25 -40.68
N ASN A 127 -3.51 -47.16 -41.10
CA ASN A 127 -3.65 -45.97 -40.26
C ASN A 127 -4.69 -46.20 -39.15
N PRO A 128 -4.33 -46.08 -37.85
CA PRO A 128 -5.29 -46.19 -36.75
C PRO A 128 -6.39 -45.12 -36.77
N LEU A 129 -6.13 -43.98 -37.44
CA LEU A 129 -7.07 -42.87 -37.64
C LEU A 129 -7.69 -42.94 -39.04
N GLN A 130 -8.66 -43.83 -39.19
CA GLN A 130 -9.45 -43.95 -40.43
C GLN A 130 -10.37 -42.73 -40.63
N PRO A 131 -10.70 -42.33 -41.87
CA PRO A 131 -11.58 -41.19 -42.20
C PRO A 131 -13.06 -41.51 -41.95
N LYS A 132 -13.36 -42.04 -40.77
CA LYS A 132 -14.69 -42.35 -40.24
C LYS A 132 -14.75 -41.90 -38.80
N TYR A 133 -15.96 -41.72 -38.26
CA TYR A 133 -16.15 -41.39 -36.85
C TYR A 133 -15.44 -42.44 -35.96
N GLN A 134 -14.81 -41.96 -34.90
CA GLN A 134 -14.12 -42.78 -33.91
C GLN A 134 -14.73 -42.49 -32.55
N THR A 135 -15.06 -43.52 -31.79
CA THR A 135 -15.63 -43.33 -30.45
C THR A 135 -14.58 -42.74 -29.50
N PRO A 136 -14.98 -41.93 -28.51
CA PRO A 136 -14.07 -41.44 -27.47
C PRO A 136 -13.29 -42.57 -26.77
N GLU A 137 -13.92 -43.73 -26.57
CA GLU A 137 -13.34 -44.92 -25.95
C GLU A 137 -12.16 -45.46 -26.76
N TYR A 138 -12.32 -45.59 -28.08
CA TYR A 138 -11.23 -46.02 -28.96
C TYR A 138 -10.09 -45.00 -28.96
N LEU A 139 -10.40 -43.69 -29.00
CA LEU A 139 -9.38 -42.63 -29.01
C LEU A 139 -8.54 -42.59 -27.73
N ARG A 140 -9.06 -43.07 -26.59
CA ARG A 140 -8.30 -43.23 -25.35
C ARG A 140 -7.22 -44.32 -25.45
N THR A 141 -7.38 -45.30 -26.35
CA THR A 141 -6.36 -46.36 -26.57
C THR A 141 -5.17 -45.89 -27.41
N ILE A 142 -5.30 -44.77 -28.14
CA ILE A 142 -4.25 -44.21 -29.01
C ILE A 142 -3.92 -42.73 -28.66
N PRO A 143 -3.52 -42.44 -27.41
CA PRO A 143 -3.35 -41.07 -26.92
C PRO A 143 -2.30 -40.25 -27.69
N HIS A 144 -1.32 -40.93 -28.29
CA HIS A 144 -0.26 -40.31 -29.10
C HIS A 144 -0.74 -39.82 -30.49
N LEU A 145 -1.87 -40.33 -31.00
CA LEU A 145 -2.45 -39.94 -32.30
C LEU A 145 -3.75 -39.15 -32.16
N ARG A 146 -4.52 -39.33 -31.08
CA ARG A 146 -5.81 -38.64 -30.86
C ARG A 146 -5.75 -37.11 -31.07
N PRO A 147 -4.67 -36.36 -30.74
CA PRO A 147 -4.63 -34.92 -30.96
C PRO A 147 -4.67 -34.50 -32.42
N ARG A 148 -4.42 -35.43 -33.36
CA ARG A 148 -4.51 -35.13 -34.79
C ARG A 148 -5.94 -34.94 -35.24
N ILE A 149 -6.95 -35.42 -34.51
CA ILE A 149 -8.36 -35.21 -34.85
C ILE A 149 -8.73 -33.73 -34.60
N PRO A 150 -9.45 -33.05 -35.51
CA PRO A 150 -9.76 -31.63 -35.38
C PRO A 150 -10.40 -31.24 -34.04
N ALA A 151 -11.37 -32.02 -33.55
CA ALA A 151 -12.00 -31.77 -32.25
C ALA A 151 -11.00 -31.82 -31.08
N ASN A 152 -10.07 -32.80 -31.07
CA ASN A 152 -9.05 -32.90 -30.02
C ASN A 152 -7.96 -31.83 -30.16
N ALA A 153 -7.61 -31.43 -31.38
CA ALA A 153 -6.72 -30.30 -31.62
C ALA A 153 -7.35 -28.98 -31.12
N LEU A 154 -8.66 -28.82 -31.28
CA LEU A 154 -9.40 -27.69 -30.72
C LEU A 154 -9.39 -27.70 -29.19
N LEU A 155 -9.57 -28.86 -28.54
CA LEU A 155 -9.44 -28.98 -27.09
C LEU A 155 -8.05 -28.58 -26.58
N LEU A 156 -6.98 -28.92 -27.30
CA LEU A 156 -5.63 -28.47 -26.97
C LEU A 156 -5.48 -26.95 -27.07
N ARG A 157 -6.04 -26.35 -28.13
CA ARG A 157 -6.06 -24.88 -28.29
C ARG A 157 -6.89 -24.19 -27.21
N LEU A 158 -8.03 -24.79 -26.81
CA LEU A 158 -8.84 -24.30 -25.70
C LEU A 158 -8.04 -24.28 -24.39
N ARG A 159 -7.37 -25.38 -24.04
CA ARG A 159 -6.52 -25.44 -22.84
C ARG A 159 -5.43 -24.37 -22.90
N SER A 160 -4.76 -24.22 -24.04
CA SER A 160 -3.73 -23.19 -24.21
C SER A 160 -4.28 -21.77 -24.08
N GLN A 161 -5.46 -21.49 -24.62
CA GLN A 161 -6.11 -20.18 -24.52
C GLN A 161 -6.45 -19.89 -23.06
N VAL A 162 -7.16 -20.79 -22.38
CA VAL A 162 -7.57 -20.61 -20.98
C VAL A 162 -6.37 -20.38 -20.06
N ILE A 163 -5.27 -21.13 -20.24
CA ILE A 163 -4.03 -20.93 -19.46
C ILE A 163 -3.45 -19.53 -19.71
N ALA A 164 -3.47 -19.04 -20.95
CA ALA A 164 -2.99 -17.70 -21.27
C ALA A 164 -3.88 -16.62 -20.64
N SER A 165 -5.21 -16.77 -20.70
CA SER A 165 -6.17 -15.83 -20.09
C SER A 165 -6.02 -15.79 -18.57
N LEU A 166 -5.86 -16.94 -17.91
CA LEU A 166 -5.60 -17.03 -16.47
C LEU A 166 -4.27 -16.37 -16.09
N THR A 167 -3.20 -16.67 -16.83
CA THR A 167 -1.88 -16.07 -16.59
C THR A 167 -1.92 -14.56 -16.73
N HIS A 168 -2.65 -14.05 -17.73
CA HIS A 168 -2.84 -12.63 -17.93
C HIS A 168 -3.62 -11.99 -16.78
N PHE A 169 -4.76 -12.57 -16.41
CA PHE A 169 -5.60 -12.11 -15.30
C PHE A 169 -4.79 -12.00 -13.99
N PHE A 170 -4.12 -13.08 -13.58
CA PHE A 170 -3.36 -13.09 -12.34
C PHE A 170 -2.20 -12.09 -12.35
N ASN A 171 -1.52 -11.93 -13.49
CA ASN A 171 -0.46 -10.93 -13.64
C ASN A 171 -1.00 -9.49 -13.52
N GLU A 172 -2.17 -9.18 -14.09
CA GLU A 172 -2.80 -7.86 -13.95
C GLU A 172 -3.29 -7.58 -12.53
N GLN A 173 -3.72 -8.61 -11.81
CA GLN A 173 -4.14 -8.52 -10.40
C GLN A 173 -2.96 -8.57 -9.40
N GLY A 174 -1.72 -8.59 -9.89
CA GLY A 174 -0.51 -8.55 -9.06
C GLY A 174 -0.12 -9.86 -8.38
N PHE A 175 -0.69 -11.00 -8.80
CA PHE A 175 -0.33 -12.30 -8.25
C PHE A 175 0.99 -12.83 -8.82
N VAL A 176 1.80 -13.42 -7.96
CA VAL A 176 3.05 -14.09 -8.33
C VAL A 176 2.78 -15.56 -8.65
N GLN A 177 3.10 -15.99 -9.88
CA GLN A 177 3.02 -17.40 -10.24
C GLN A 177 4.12 -18.18 -9.52
N THR A 178 3.74 -19.24 -8.82
CA THR A 178 4.67 -20.08 -8.05
C THR A 178 4.47 -21.57 -8.33
N HIS A 179 5.40 -22.40 -7.85
CA HIS A 179 5.33 -23.86 -7.96
C HIS A 179 5.48 -24.48 -6.58
N THR A 180 4.60 -25.41 -6.25
CA THR A 180 4.60 -26.13 -4.97
C THR A 180 5.15 -27.56 -5.14
N PRO A 181 5.54 -28.23 -4.05
CA PRO A 181 6.01 -29.61 -4.12
C PRO A 181 4.94 -30.57 -4.66
N ILE A 182 5.33 -31.43 -5.62
CA ILE A 182 4.48 -32.52 -6.13
C ILE A 182 4.51 -33.74 -5.19
N ILE A 183 5.63 -33.95 -4.49
CA ILE A 183 5.79 -35.03 -3.51
C ILE A 183 5.65 -34.42 -2.11
N THR A 184 4.59 -34.80 -1.39
CA THR A 184 4.23 -34.22 -0.08
C THR A 184 4.32 -35.28 1.04
N SER A 185 4.42 -34.83 2.28
CA SER A 185 4.41 -35.68 3.48
C SER A 185 3.02 -35.89 4.08
N SER A 186 2.02 -35.18 3.58
CA SER A 186 0.65 -35.18 4.09
C SER A 186 -0.31 -35.13 2.90
N ASP A 187 -1.52 -35.66 3.12
CA ASP A 187 -2.66 -35.62 2.23
C ASP A 187 -3.47 -34.31 2.36
N CYS A 188 -2.91 -33.28 3.00
CA CYS A 188 -3.45 -31.93 3.14
C CYS A 188 -4.69 -31.80 4.05
N GLU A 189 -5.65 -32.72 3.96
CA GLU A 189 -6.96 -32.64 4.62
C GLU A 189 -7.25 -33.82 5.58
N GLY A 190 -6.41 -34.85 5.61
CA GLY A 190 -6.52 -35.98 6.56
C GLY A 190 -7.59 -37.03 6.25
N ALA A 191 -8.17 -37.01 5.03
CA ALA A 191 -9.31 -37.86 4.66
C ALA A 191 -9.26 -38.43 3.23
N GLY A 192 -8.18 -38.20 2.47
CA GLY A 192 -8.11 -38.53 1.04
C GLY A 192 -7.41 -39.86 0.73
N GLU A 193 -7.89 -40.61 -0.27
CA GLU A 193 -7.10 -41.71 -0.86
C GLU A 193 -5.92 -41.12 -1.66
N VAL A 194 -4.69 -41.37 -1.22
CA VAL A 194 -3.46 -40.82 -1.82
C VAL A 194 -2.59 -41.86 -2.53
N PHE A 195 -1.90 -41.46 -3.59
CA PHE A 195 -0.87 -42.29 -4.22
C PHE A 195 0.44 -42.24 -3.42
N THR A 196 0.89 -43.39 -2.92
CA THR A 196 2.16 -43.52 -2.19
C THR A 196 3.35 -43.70 -3.14
N VAL A 197 4.42 -42.93 -2.90
CA VAL A 197 5.68 -43.05 -3.64
C VAL A 197 6.57 -44.11 -2.97
N SER A 198 6.88 -45.20 -3.70
CA SER A 198 7.80 -46.26 -3.25
C SER A 198 8.95 -46.50 -4.25
N SER A 199 10.11 -46.91 -3.74
CA SER A 199 11.30 -47.22 -4.54
C SER A 199 11.54 -48.73 -4.53
N ASN A 200 10.78 -49.52 -5.28
CA ASN A 200 10.97 -50.98 -5.24
C ASN A 200 12.31 -51.39 -5.89
N ALA A 201 13.28 -51.73 -5.04
CA ALA A 201 14.34 -52.69 -5.35
C ALA A 201 13.81 -54.12 -5.21
N ALA A 202 12.91 -54.55 -6.11
CA ALA A 202 12.47 -55.94 -6.18
C ALA A 202 12.35 -56.35 -7.65
N LYS A 203 13.50 -56.72 -8.24
CA LYS A 203 13.55 -57.33 -9.57
C LYS A 203 13.61 -58.86 -9.57
N ASP A 204 13.77 -59.52 -8.42
CA ASP A 204 13.97 -60.98 -8.37
C ASP A 204 13.25 -61.67 -7.18
N SER A 205 11.91 -61.64 -7.14
CA SER A 205 11.19 -62.65 -6.33
C SER A 205 9.93 -63.15 -7.03
N GLU A 206 10.09 -64.30 -7.68
CA GLU A 206 8.97 -65.23 -7.87
C GLU A 206 8.52 -65.69 -6.47
N GLN A 207 7.36 -65.25 -5.99
CA GLN A 207 6.35 -66.15 -5.41
C GLN A 207 5.12 -65.41 -4.88
N ARG A 208 4.00 -66.10 -5.07
CA ARG A 208 2.67 -65.83 -4.54
C ARG A 208 2.69 -65.92 -3.01
N GLN A 209 2.48 -64.81 -2.32
CA GLN A 209 1.77 -64.74 -1.04
C GLN A 209 1.39 -63.29 -0.75
N LYS A 210 0.16 -63.07 -0.29
CA LYS A 210 -0.31 -61.77 0.23
C LYS A 210 0.55 -61.43 1.47
N PRO A 211 1.15 -60.24 1.58
CA PRO A 211 1.77 -59.81 2.83
C PRO A 211 0.65 -59.49 3.83
N GLU A 212 0.70 -60.13 5.01
CA GLU A 212 -0.21 -59.89 6.13
C GLU A 212 0.27 -58.76 7.07
N ASP A 213 1.40 -58.11 6.81
CA ASP A 213 1.90 -57.00 7.62
C ASP A 213 2.48 -55.86 6.76
N GLU A 214 2.09 -54.62 7.07
CA GLU A 214 2.48 -53.35 6.41
C GLU A 214 3.99 -52.99 6.53
N ALA A 215 4.80 -53.87 7.12
CA ALA A 215 6.16 -53.55 7.58
C ALA A 215 7.30 -53.76 6.55
N GLN A 216 7.02 -54.00 5.26
CA GLN A 216 8.07 -54.30 4.25
C GLN A 216 8.04 -53.42 3.00
N VAL A 217 7.75 -52.12 3.12
CA VAL A 217 7.99 -51.15 2.03
C VAL A 217 9.21 -50.29 2.37
N GLU A 218 10.31 -50.47 1.62
CA GLU A 218 11.51 -49.63 1.77
C GLU A 218 11.24 -48.25 1.16
N HIS A 219 11.08 -47.22 2.00
CA HIS A 219 10.77 -45.86 1.56
C HIS A 219 12.03 -45.04 1.25
N PHE A 220 12.16 -44.51 0.02
CA PHE A 220 13.28 -43.66 -0.40
C PHE A 220 13.55 -42.46 0.52
N PHE A 221 12.48 -41.86 1.08
CA PHE A 221 12.57 -40.65 1.91
C PHE A 221 12.57 -40.91 3.42
N ARG A 222 12.86 -42.16 3.87
CA ARG A 222 12.81 -42.62 5.27
C ARG A 222 11.42 -42.60 5.93
N THR A 223 10.51 -41.73 5.46
CA THR A 223 9.09 -41.68 5.80
C THR A 223 8.24 -41.84 4.54
N PRO A 224 6.99 -42.32 4.66
CA PRO A 224 6.05 -42.35 3.54
C PRO A 224 5.89 -40.96 2.92
N LYS A 225 5.85 -40.90 1.58
CA LYS A 225 5.57 -39.69 0.81
C LYS A 225 4.49 -39.99 -0.22
N TYR A 226 3.72 -38.97 -0.54
CA TYR A 226 2.56 -39.07 -1.39
C TYR A 226 2.67 -38.11 -2.58
N LEU A 227 1.93 -38.39 -3.64
CA LEU A 227 1.68 -37.38 -4.67
C LEU A 227 0.65 -36.37 -4.15
N THR A 228 0.89 -35.09 -4.43
CA THR A 228 0.06 -34.00 -3.91
C THR A 228 -1.40 -34.10 -4.38
N VAL A 229 -2.31 -33.92 -3.42
CA VAL A 229 -3.75 -33.78 -3.66
C VAL A 229 -4.19 -32.31 -3.73
N SER A 230 -3.37 -31.38 -3.23
CA SER A 230 -3.61 -29.93 -3.22
C SER A 230 -2.33 -29.16 -2.86
N ALA A 231 -2.15 -27.99 -3.46
CA ALA A 231 -1.07 -27.06 -3.17
C ALA A 231 -1.40 -26.08 -2.03
N GLN A 232 -2.65 -26.01 -1.57
CA GLN A 232 -3.18 -24.94 -0.73
C GLN A 232 -2.31 -24.53 0.47
N LEU A 233 -1.89 -25.47 1.32
CA LEU A 233 -1.11 -25.14 2.53
C LEU A 233 0.28 -24.60 2.19
N HIS A 234 0.86 -25.07 1.08
CA HIS A 234 2.17 -24.59 0.61
C HIS A 234 2.05 -23.22 -0.05
N LEU A 235 0.93 -22.92 -0.71
CA LEU A 235 0.66 -21.58 -1.22
C LEU A 235 0.55 -20.58 -0.09
N GLU A 236 -0.06 -20.93 1.04
CA GLU A 236 -0.09 -20.07 2.23
C GLU A 236 1.31 -19.65 2.69
N ALA A 237 2.24 -20.61 2.81
CA ALA A 237 3.62 -20.29 3.17
C ALA A 237 4.31 -19.33 2.17
N LEU A 238 3.98 -19.44 0.88
CA LEU A 238 4.57 -18.61 -0.17
C LEU A 238 3.89 -17.23 -0.24
N ALA A 239 2.58 -17.16 -0.01
CA ALA A 239 1.80 -15.93 0.03
C ALA A 239 2.35 -14.97 1.09
N GLN A 240 2.75 -15.50 2.26
CA GLN A 240 3.36 -14.68 3.32
C GLN A 240 4.63 -13.94 2.90
N ALA A 241 5.30 -14.36 1.83
CA ALA A 241 6.49 -13.67 1.32
C ALA A 241 6.16 -12.57 0.29
N VAL A 242 5.04 -12.68 -0.44
CA VAL A 242 4.75 -11.84 -1.62
C VAL A 242 3.29 -11.43 -1.76
N ASP A 243 2.52 -11.50 -0.66
CA ASP A 243 1.08 -11.20 -0.54
C ASP A 243 0.17 -12.15 -1.35
N LYS A 244 0.32 -12.18 -2.68
CA LYS A 244 -0.60 -12.89 -3.60
C LYS A 244 0.16 -13.89 -4.45
N VAL A 245 -0.23 -15.16 -4.37
CA VAL A 245 0.37 -16.24 -5.16
C VAL A 245 -0.68 -17.09 -5.84
N TRP A 246 -0.32 -17.69 -6.98
CA TRP A 246 -1.15 -18.67 -7.64
C TRP A 246 -0.31 -19.76 -8.31
N THR A 247 -0.92 -20.92 -8.52
CA THR A 247 -0.32 -22.03 -9.25
C THR A 247 -1.36 -22.76 -10.09
N LEU A 248 -0.87 -23.40 -11.15
CA LEU A 248 -1.62 -24.38 -11.93
C LEU A 248 -0.80 -25.67 -11.90
N SER A 249 -1.07 -26.53 -10.91
CA SER A 249 -0.24 -27.69 -10.59
C SER A 249 -0.93 -29.01 -10.96
N PRO A 250 -0.19 -30.06 -11.36
CA PRO A 250 -0.75 -31.40 -11.43
C PRO A 250 -1.15 -31.89 -10.02
N THR A 251 -2.30 -32.53 -9.94
CA THR A 251 -2.94 -33.04 -8.74
C THR A 251 -3.37 -34.49 -8.97
N PHE A 252 -3.20 -35.34 -7.96
CA PHE A 252 -3.42 -36.78 -8.07
C PHE A 252 -4.38 -37.27 -6.99
N ARG A 253 -5.45 -37.97 -7.38
CA ARG A 253 -6.43 -38.57 -6.43
C ARG A 253 -6.51 -40.08 -6.66
N ALA A 254 -6.38 -40.87 -5.60
CA ALA A 254 -6.33 -42.33 -5.72
C ALA A 254 -7.71 -43.02 -5.60
N GLU A 255 -8.79 -42.23 -5.63
CA GLU A 255 -10.18 -42.70 -5.54
C GLU A 255 -10.51 -43.81 -6.56
N LYS A 256 -10.96 -44.96 -6.07
CA LYS A 256 -11.39 -46.10 -6.92
C LYS A 256 -12.78 -45.90 -7.53
N THR A 257 -12.97 -44.84 -8.33
CA THR A 257 -14.24 -44.62 -9.02
C THR A 257 -14.05 -44.20 -10.49
N ASP A 258 -14.53 -45.05 -11.41
CA ASP A 258 -14.52 -44.76 -12.86
C ASP A 258 -15.73 -43.89 -13.23
N THR A 259 -15.84 -42.69 -12.64
CA THR A 259 -16.87 -41.71 -13.01
C THR A 259 -16.26 -40.53 -13.77
N PRO A 260 -17.04 -39.79 -14.58
CA PRO A 260 -16.55 -38.59 -15.26
C PRO A 260 -16.10 -37.45 -14.34
N ARG A 261 -16.37 -37.54 -13.02
CA ARG A 261 -16.06 -36.51 -12.02
C ARG A 261 -14.77 -36.76 -11.23
N HIS A 262 -14.32 -38.02 -11.13
CA HIS A 262 -13.15 -38.40 -10.34
C HIS A 262 -11.99 -38.76 -11.26
N LEU A 263 -11.12 -37.78 -11.55
CA LEU A 263 -9.91 -37.98 -12.34
C LEU A 263 -8.73 -38.31 -11.42
N SER A 264 -7.97 -39.36 -11.76
CA SER A 264 -6.77 -39.71 -10.99
C SER A 264 -5.58 -38.76 -11.21
N GLU A 265 -5.57 -38.04 -12.34
CA GLU A 265 -4.59 -37.00 -12.67
C GLU A 265 -5.29 -35.83 -13.37
N PHE A 266 -5.15 -34.63 -12.83
CA PHE A 266 -5.66 -33.39 -13.44
C PHE A 266 -4.80 -32.19 -13.04
N TYR A 267 -5.05 -31.04 -13.66
CA TYR A 267 -4.40 -29.78 -13.25
C TYR A 267 -5.39 -28.99 -12.41
N MET A 268 -4.96 -28.59 -11.22
CA MET A 268 -5.74 -27.78 -10.30
C MET A 268 -5.19 -26.35 -10.27
N LEU A 269 -6.09 -25.38 -10.37
CA LEU A 269 -5.77 -23.98 -10.18
C LEU A 269 -6.02 -23.62 -8.74
N GLU A 270 -5.00 -23.13 -8.06
CA GLU A 270 -5.05 -22.75 -6.65
C GLU A 270 -4.40 -21.38 -6.50
N ALA A 271 -5.02 -20.51 -5.72
CA ALA A 271 -4.53 -19.16 -5.45
C ALA A 271 -4.70 -18.84 -3.98
N GLU A 272 -3.77 -18.06 -3.45
CA GLU A 272 -3.73 -17.64 -2.06
C GLU A 272 -3.37 -16.15 -2.01
N LEU A 273 -3.94 -15.46 -1.04
CA LEU A 273 -3.86 -14.02 -0.90
C LEU A 273 -3.88 -13.66 0.58
N CYS A 274 -2.92 -12.83 1.00
CA CYS A 274 -2.80 -12.34 2.37
C CYS A 274 -3.63 -11.06 2.59
N PHE A 275 -3.72 -10.62 3.84
CA PHE A 275 -4.32 -9.34 4.23
C PHE A 275 -5.78 -9.15 3.78
N VAL A 276 -6.57 -10.22 3.86
CA VAL A 276 -8.00 -10.20 3.58
C VAL A 276 -8.80 -10.37 4.86
N ASP A 277 -9.74 -9.45 5.08
CA ASP A 277 -10.57 -9.40 6.27
C ASP A 277 -11.91 -10.11 6.08
N ASP A 278 -12.40 -10.21 4.84
CA ASP A 278 -13.74 -10.73 4.55
C ASP A 278 -13.76 -11.74 3.39
N LEU A 279 -14.59 -12.78 3.52
CA LEU A 279 -14.75 -13.84 2.52
C LEU A 279 -15.20 -13.28 1.15
N SER A 280 -15.87 -12.13 1.12
CA SER A 280 -16.32 -11.48 -0.11
C SER A 280 -15.18 -11.04 -1.02
N ASP A 281 -14.01 -10.70 -0.49
CA ASP A 281 -12.85 -10.34 -1.30
C ASP A 281 -12.32 -11.55 -2.07
N VAL A 282 -12.29 -12.72 -1.44
CA VAL A 282 -11.94 -13.99 -2.08
C VAL A 282 -12.95 -14.32 -3.20
N MET A 283 -14.25 -14.17 -2.91
CA MET A 283 -15.31 -14.39 -3.91
C MET A 283 -15.22 -13.41 -5.09
N ASN A 284 -14.84 -12.15 -4.85
CA ASN A 284 -14.66 -11.13 -5.89
C ASN A 284 -13.52 -11.51 -6.86
N VAL A 285 -12.43 -12.09 -6.36
CA VAL A 285 -11.32 -12.58 -7.19
C VAL A 285 -11.80 -13.74 -8.08
N VAL A 286 -12.52 -14.70 -7.51
CA VAL A 286 -13.07 -15.85 -8.26
C VAL A 286 -14.01 -15.39 -9.37
N GLU A 287 -14.94 -14.47 -9.05
CA GLU A 287 -15.90 -13.92 -9.99
C GLU A 287 -15.19 -13.19 -11.15
N SER A 288 -14.24 -12.31 -10.82
CA SER A 288 -13.48 -11.55 -11.81
C SER A 288 -12.63 -12.46 -12.70
N MET A 289 -12.01 -13.50 -12.13
CA MET A 289 -11.18 -14.46 -12.86
C MET A 289 -11.98 -15.19 -13.93
N LEU A 290 -13.10 -15.78 -13.54
CA LEU A 290 -13.95 -16.57 -14.44
C LEU A 290 -14.66 -15.69 -15.46
N ALA A 291 -15.09 -14.48 -15.07
CA ALA A 291 -15.66 -13.50 -15.99
C ALA A 291 -14.65 -13.07 -17.07
N ALA A 292 -13.38 -12.87 -16.70
CA ALA A 292 -12.30 -12.56 -17.64
C ALA A 292 -12.05 -13.71 -18.62
N VAL A 293 -11.95 -14.95 -18.12
CA VAL A 293 -11.76 -16.14 -18.97
C VAL A 293 -12.94 -16.34 -19.93
N ALA A 294 -14.17 -16.21 -19.44
CA ALA A 294 -15.37 -16.38 -20.28
C ALA A 294 -15.47 -15.28 -21.35
N SER A 295 -15.18 -14.03 -21.00
CA SER A 295 -15.16 -12.90 -21.93
C SER A 295 -14.10 -13.07 -23.03
N ASP A 296 -12.89 -13.49 -22.65
CA ASP A 296 -11.83 -13.80 -23.61
C ASP A 296 -12.22 -14.95 -24.55
N LEU A 297 -12.82 -16.02 -24.02
CA LEU A 297 -13.31 -17.13 -24.84
C LEU A 297 -14.39 -16.70 -25.82
N LEU A 298 -15.38 -15.91 -25.37
CA LEU A 298 -16.45 -15.36 -26.23
C LEU A 298 -15.91 -14.48 -27.36
N GLY A 299 -14.82 -13.75 -27.12
CA GLY A 299 -14.14 -12.91 -28.12
C GLY A 299 -13.14 -13.66 -29.01
N SER A 300 -12.81 -14.92 -28.68
CA SER A 300 -11.73 -15.66 -29.34
C SER A 300 -12.20 -16.50 -30.54
N ARG A 301 -11.28 -16.73 -31.49
CA ARG A 301 -11.47 -17.71 -32.58
C ARG A 301 -11.74 -19.12 -32.04
N THR A 302 -11.01 -19.52 -30.99
CA THR A 302 -11.15 -20.83 -30.35
C THR A 302 -12.56 -21.02 -29.77
N GLY A 303 -13.12 -20.01 -29.11
CA GLY A 303 -14.49 -20.03 -28.61
C GLY A 303 -15.53 -20.14 -29.74
N THR A 304 -15.35 -19.37 -30.82
CA THR A 304 -16.21 -19.46 -32.01
C THR A 304 -16.18 -20.87 -32.63
N GLU A 305 -14.99 -21.47 -32.76
CA GLU A 305 -14.83 -22.82 -33.26
C GLU A 305 -15.45 -23.88 -32.34
N LEU A 306 -15.42 -23.68 -31.02
CA LEU A 306 -16.06 -24.59 -30.06
C LEU A 306 -17.59 -24.58 -30.20
N LEU A 307 -18.19 -23.40 -30.33
CA LEU A 307 -19.62 -23.27 -30.58
C LEU A 307 -20.00 -23.98 -31.89
N LYS A 308 -19.23 -23.74 -32.96
CA LYS A 308 -19.43 -24.42 -34.26
C LYS A 308 -19.26 -25.94 -34.17
N ALA A 309 -18.25 -26.44 -33.45
CA ALA A 309 -18.06 -27.87 -33.26
C ALA A 309 -19.24 -28.52 -32.53
N ARG A 310 -19.85 -27.80 -31.57
CA ARG A 310 -21.06 -28.26 -30.88
C ARG A 310 -22.27 -28.30 -31.80
N GLU A 311 -22.51 -27.26 -32.60
CA GLU A 311 -23.58 -27.24 -33.60
C GLU A 311 -23.45 -28.41 -34.60
N MET A 312 -22.24 -28.66 -35.10
CA MET A 312 -21.99 -29.78 -36.02
C MET A 312 -22.24 -31.14 -35.37
N HIS A 313 -21.81 -31.33 -34.13
CA HIS A 313 -22.04 -32.58 -33.41
C HIS A 313 -23.53 -32.87 -33.19
N GLN A 314 -24.34 -31.83 -32.93
CA GLN A 314 -25.79 -31.95 -32.79
C GLN A 314 -26.47 -32.33 -34.11
N ALA A 315 -26.05 -31.72 -35.22
CA ALA A 315 -26.60 -32.02 -36.55
C ALA A 315 -26.27 -33.44 -37.03
N GLU A 316 -25.14 -34.01 -36.61
CA GLU A 316 -24.73 -35.38 -36.96
C GLU A 316 -25.37 -36.48 -36.08
N HIS A 317 -25.94 -36.12 -34.93
CA HIS A 317 -26.51 -37.05 -33.95
C HIS A 317 -27.94 -36.62 -33.54
N GLU A 318 -28.87 -36.61 -34.51
CA GLU A 318 -30.31 -36.44 -34.25
C GLU A 318 -30.80 -37.56 -33.29
N GLY A 319 -30.97 -37.22 -32.00
CA GLY A 319 -31.45 -38.15 -30.96
C GLY A 319 -30.62 -38.24 -29.68
N ALA A 320 -29.46 -37.57 -29.59
CA ALA A 320 -28.69 -37.49 -28.34
C ALA A 320 -29.31 -36.43 -27.39
N THR A 321 -30.13 -36.87 -26.44
CA THR A 321 -30.91 -36.00 -25.52
C THR A 321 -30.12 -35.46 -24.31
N ASP A 322 -28.91 -35.96 -24.06
CA ASP A 322 -28.20 -35.73 -22.78
C ASP A 322 -27.02 -34.74 -22.85
N SER A 323 -26.90 -33.92 -23.91
CA SER A 323 -25.77 -32.99 -24.04
C SER A 323 -26.19 -31.54 -24.31
N ALA A 324 -25.59 -30.60 -23.58
CA ALA A 324 -25.80 -29.16 -23.73
C ALA A 324 -25.64 -28.69 -25.19
N THR A 325 -26.58 -27.86 -25.65
CA THR A 325 -26.58 -27.30 -27.00
C THR A 325 -25.53 -26.21 -27.18
N ALA A 326 -25.22 -25.84 -28.42
CA ALA A 326 -24.36 -24.67 -28.68
C ALA A 326 -24.95 -23.37 -28.10
N THR A 327 -26.28 -23.24 -28.11
CA THR A 327 -27.00 -22.13 -27.47
C THR A 327 -26.81 -22.15 -25.95
N ASP A 328 -26.93 -23.31 -25.33
CA ASP A 328 -26.75 -23.45 -23.87
C ASP A 328 -25.32 -23.11 -23.46
N LEU A 329 -24.32 -23.58 -24.22
CA LEU A 329 -22.91 -23.27 -23.97
C LEU A 329 -22.64 -21.77 -24.06
N LYS A 330 -23.16 -21.11 -25.11
CA LYS A 330 -23.03 -19.66 -25.27
C LYS A 330 -23.72 -18.91 -24.13
N GLN A 331 -24.93 -19.32 -23.75
CA GLN A 331 -25.68 -18.73 -22.65
C GLN A 331 -24.93 -18.85 -21.31
N ARG A 332 -24.29 -19.99 -21.04
CA ARG A 332 -23.45 -20.20 -19.85
C ARG A 332 -22.22 -19.31 -19.85
N TRP A 333 -21.54 -19.20 -20.99
CA TRP A 333 -20.38 -18.31 -21.10
C TRP A 333 -20.78 -16.84 -20.94
N SER A 334 -21.93 -16.43 -21.47
CA SER A 334 -22.48 -15.10 -21.20
C SER A 334 -22.78 -14.90 -19.72
N GLY A 335 -23.41 -15.87 -19.05
CA GLY A 335 -23.70 -15.79 -17.61
C GLY A 335 -22.45 -15.75 -16.73
N LEU A 336 -21.38 -16.44 -17.12
CA LEU A 336 -20.06 -16.32 -16.50
C LEU A 336 -19.45 -14.92 -16.72
N ALA A 337 -19.62 -14.35 -17.92
CA ALA A 337 -19.05 -13.05 -18.29
C ALA A 337 -19.77 -11.83 -17.68
N GLU A 338 -21.03 -11.96 -17.26
CA GLU A 338 -21.83 -10.84 -16.73
C GLU A 338 -21.27 -10.24 -15.41
N GLY A 339 -20.67 -11.05 -14.54
CA GLY A 339 -20.30 -10.63 -13.17
C GLY A 339 -21.50 -10.39 -12.25
N ALA A 340 -21.26 -10.20 -10.95
CA ALA A 340 -22.25 -10.04 -9.87
C ALA A 340 -23.18 -11.25 -9.66
N TRP A 341 -22.62 -12.38 -9.27
CA TRP A 341 -23.38 -13.62 -9.06
C TRP A 341 -24.11 -13.65 -7.70
N PRO A 342 -25.27 -14.33 -7.60
CA PRO A 342 -25.96 -14.52 -6.34
C PRO A 342 -25.08 -15.18 -5.28
N ARG A 343 -25.16 -14.69 -4.05
CA ARG A 343 -24.47 -15.24 -2.87
C ARG A 343 -25.52 -15.54 -1.81
N ILE A 344 -25.68 -16.82 -1.47
CA ILE A 344 -26.63 -17.30 -0.46
C ILE A 344 -25.87 -18.06 0.63
N THR A 345 -26.39 -18.08 1.86
CA THR A 345 -25.79 -18.90 2.93
C THR A 345 -26.23 -20.37 2.80
N TYR A 346 -25.49 -21.27 3.44
CA TYR A 346 -25.83 -22.69 3.52
C TYR A 346 -27.22 -22.91 4.15
N ALA A 347 -27.56 -22.12 5.18
CA ALA A 347 -28.88 -22.14 5.80
C ALA A 347 -29.98 -21.78 4.80
N GLN A 348 -29.78 -20.75 3.99
CA GLN A 348 -30.70 -20.36 2.92
C GLN A 348 -30.81 -21.45 1.85
N ALA A 349 -29.69 -22.08 1.47
CA ALA A 349 -29.66 -23.17 0.50
C ALA A 349 -30.45 -24.41 0.97
N ILE A 350 -30.33 -24.78 2.24
CA ILE A 350 -31.12 -25.87 2.84
C ILE A 350 -32.60 -25.51 2.90
N SER A 351 -32.95 -24.31 3.40
CA SER A 351 -34.35 -23.85 3.46
C SER A 351 -35.01 -23.84 2.08
N LEU A 352 -34.32 -23.34 1.06
CA LEU A 352 -34.82 -23.37 -0.33
C LEU A 352 -35.09 -24.79 -0.85
N SER A 353 -34.23 -25.74 -0.47
CA SER A 353 -34.38 -27.13 -0.89
C SER A 353 -35.50 -27.84 -0.13
N GLN A 354 -35.66 -27.56 1.17
CA GLN A 354 -36.75 -28.09 2.00
C GLN A 354 -38.11 -27.55 1.56
N ASP A 355 -38.21 -26.25 1.29
CA ASP A 355 -39.42 -25.63 0.77
C ASP A 355 -39.83 -26.22 -0.58
N ALA A 356 -38.86 -26.54 -1.44
CA ALA A 356 -39.10 -27.15 -2.73
C ALA A 356 -39.65 -28.59 -2.61
N ALA A 357 -39.09 -29.36 -1.66
CA ALA A 357 -39.56 -30.70 -1.34
C ALA A 357 -40.97 -30.65 -0.73
N ALA A 358 -41.22 -29.75 0.22
CA ALA A 358 -42.51 -29.60 0.90
C ALA A 358 -43.63 -29.17 -0.05
N ASN A 359 -43.33 -28.25 -0.98
CA ASN A 359 -44.30 -27.75 -1.96
C ASN A 359 -44.39 -28.63 -3.23
N SER A 360 -43.67 -29.76 -3.28
CA SER A 360 -43.61 -30.66 -4.45
C SER A 360 -43.17 -29.96 -5.75
N THR A 361 -42.37 -28.89 -5.67
CA THR A 361 -41.79 -28.21 -6.85
C THR A 361 -40.50 -28.89 -7.32
N ALA A 362 -39.84 -29.66 -6.44
CA ALA A 362 -38.74 -30.56 -6.77
C ALA A 362 -38.86 -31.86 -5.95
N SER A 363 -38.30 -32.95 -6.47
CA SER A 363 -38.23 -34.25 -5.77
C SER A 363 -36.76 -34.62 -5.62
N PHE A 364 -36.34 -34.88 -4.38
CA PHE A 364 -34.98 -35.28 -4.02
C PHE A 364 -34.98 -36.72 -3.51
N VAL A 365 -33.94 -37.47 -3.84
CA VAL A 365 -33.73 -38.84 -3.34
C VAL A 365 -33.23 -38.80 -1.89
N PHE A 366 -32.37 -37.83 -1.60
CA PHE A 366 -31.85 -37.52 -0.27
C PHE A 366 -32.62 -36.31 0.27
N GLU A 367 -33.18 -36.42 1.47
CA GLU A 367 -33.87 -35.27 2.07
C GLU A 367 -32.85 -34.16 2.43
N PRO A 368 -33.10 -32.90 2.06
CA PRO A 368 -32.23 -31.80 2.44
C PRO A 368 -32.26 -31.60 3.97
N SER A 369 -31.14 -31.87 4.64
CA SER A 369 -30.98 -31.62 6.07
C SER A 369 -29.70 -30.85 6.36
N TYR A 370 -29.69 -30.16 7.50
CA TYR A 370 -28.56 -29.33 7.90
C TYR A 370 -27.31 -30.19 8.14
N GLU A 371 -27.48 -31.36 8.75
CA GLU A 371 -26.43 -32.28 9.17
C GLU A 371 -25.87 -33.13 8.03
N ALA A 372 -26.69 -33.47 7.02
CA ALA A 372 -26.30 -34.37 5.93
C ALA A 372 -25.51 -33.69 4.81
N GLY A 373 -25.40 -32.36 4.81
CA GLY A 373 -24.74 -31.63 3.74
C GLY A 373 -25.60 -31.47 2.48
N LEU A 374 -25.14 -30.64 1.55
CA LEU A 374 -25.71 -30.58 0.21
C LEU A 374 -25.23 -31.78 -0.62
N GLN A 375 -26.15 -32.43 -1.33
CA GLN A 375 -25.86 -33.49 -2.27
C GLN A 375 -25.93 -32.93 -3.69
N ALA A 376 -25.37 -33.64 -4.67
CA ALA A 376 -25.31 -33.17 -6.06
C ALA A 376 -26.69 -32.79 -6.66
N GLU A 377 -27.78 -33.42 -6.21
CA GLU A 377 -29.14 -33.05 -6.65
C GLU A 377 -29.62 -31.73 -6.05
N HIS A 378 -29.26 -31.44 -4.79
CA HIS A 378 -29.54 -30.16 -4.13
C HIS A 378 -28.77 -29.03 -4.80
N GLU A 379 -27.48 -29.23 -5.06
CA GLU A 379 -26.62 -28.25 -5.75
C GLU A 379 -27.12 -27.92 -7.16
N ARG A 380 -27.56 -28.93 -7.92
CA ARG A 380 -28.19 -28.71 -9.24
C ARG A 380 -29.45 -27.88 -9.14
N TYR A 381 -30.30 -28.17 -8.16
CA TYR A 381 -31.54 -27.41 -7.94
C TYR A 381 -31.24 -25.95 -7.57
N ILE A 382 -30.28 -25.71 -6.69
CA ILE A 382 -29.86 -24.36 -6.28
C ILE A 382 -29.30 -23.59 -7.49
N ALA A 383 -28.37 -24.18 -8.25
CA ALA A 383 -27.79 -23.53 -9.42
C ALA A 383 -28.86 -23.21 -10.50
N ALA A 384 -29.85 -24.10 -10.68
CA ALA A 384 -30.94 -23.88 -11.62
C ALA A 384 -31.92 -22.79 -11.16
N THR A 385 -32.24 -22.75 -9.86
CA THR A 385 -33.29 -21.87 -9.32
C THR A 385 -32.75 -20.47 -9.01
N VAL A 386 -31.63 -20.40 -8.29
CA VAL A 386 -31.04 -19.12 -7.84
C VAL A 386 -30.21 -18.48 -8.94
N GLY A 387 -29.49 -19.29 -9.72
CA GLY A 387 -28.71 -18.83 -10.87
C GLY A 387 -29.54 -18.67 -12.15
N GLU A 388 -30.85 -18.91 -12.09
CA GLU A 388 -31.78 -18.96 -13.23
C GLU A 388 -31.31 -19.91 -14.37
N GLY A 389 -30.48 -20.91 -14.03
CA GLY A 389 -29.86 -21.83 -14.98
C GLY A 389 -28.80 -21.19 -15.90
N LYS A 390 -28.41 -19.94 -15.65
CA LYS A 390 -27.47 -19.17 -16.50
C LYS A 390 -26.23 -18.73 -15.76
N ARG A 391 -26.38 -18.30 -14.52
CA ARG A 391 -25.32 -17.69 -13.70
C ARG A 391 -24.83 -18.68 -12.64
N PRO A 392 -23.53 -18.62 -12.28
CA PRO A 392 -23.05 -19.29 -11.08
C PRO A 392 -23.72 -18.77 -9.81
N VAL A 393 -23.63 -19.53 -8.71
CA VAL A 393 -24.16 -19.16 -7.40
C VAL A 393 -23.12 -19.51 -6.33
N PHE A 394 -22.79 -18.56 -5.46
CA PHE A 394 -22.01 -18.85 -4.26
C PHE A 394 -22.94 -19.34 -3.15
N VAL A 395 -22.58 -20.46 -2.53
CA VAL A 395 -23.13 -20.89 -1.25
C VAL A 395 -22.06 -20.67 -0.19
N THR A 396 -22.37 -19.93 0.89
CA THR A 396 -21.40 -19.53 1.94
C THR A 396 -21.75 -20.11 3.30
N ASP A 397 -20.82 -20.06 4.26
CA ASP A 397 -21.08 -20.32 5.68
C ASP A 397 -21.53 -21.77 5.99
N TYR A 398 -20.70 -22.75 5.64
CA TYR A 398 -21.00 -24.17 5.90
C TYR A 398 -20.70 -24.57 7.35
N PRO A 399 -21.35 -25.62 7.88
CA PRO A 399 -21.07 -26.13 9.23
C PRO A 399 -19.58 -26.52 9.41
N ARG A 400 -18.91 -26.00 10.45
CA ARG A 400 -17.46 -26.21 10.68
C ARG A 400 -17.11 -27.68 10.86
N ALA A 401 -18.02 -28.48 11.44
CA ALA A 401 -17.86 -29.92 11.58
C ALA A 401 -17.64 -30.65 10.23
N GLN A 402 -18.22 -30.12 9.14
CA GLN A 402 -18.14 -30.69 7.80
C GLN A 402 -16.93 -30.18 6.99
N LYS A 403 -16.21 -29.17 7.47
CA LYS A 403 -15.11 -28.51 6.74
C LYS A 403 -13.72 -28.83 7.35
N PRO A 404 -12.63 -28.66 6.58
CA PRO A 404 -11.25 -28.89 7.04
C PRO A 404 -10.81 -28.03 8.23
N PHE A 405 -9.77 -28.48 8.94
CA PHE A 405 -9.28 -27.85 10.18
C PHE A 405 -8.74 -26.42 10.03
N TYR A 406 -8.35 -26.03 8.81
CA TYR A 406 -7.69 -24.75 8.54
C TYR A 406 -8.65 -23.61 8.20
N MET A 407 -9.97 -23.85 8.17
CA MET A 407 -10.97 -22.84 7.83
C MET A 407 -11.40 -22.07 9.08
N SER A 408 -11.35 -20.73 9.04
CA SER A 408 -11.75 -19.91 10.20
C SER A 408 -13.28 -19.91 10.39
N PRO A 409 -13.78 -19.62 11.61
CA PRO A 409 -15.20 -19.38 11.84
C PRO A 409 -15.75 -18.18 11.06
N SER A 410 -17.03 -18.21 10.76
CA SER A 410 -17.76 -17.09 10.15
C SER A 410 -18.08 -15.99 11.16
N THR A 411 -17.91 -14.73 10.74
CA THR A 411 -18.20 -13.51 11.52
C THR A 411 -19.51 -12.83 11.09
N SER A 412 -20.23 -13.37 10.10
CA SER A 412 -21.44 -12.77 9.55
C SER A 412 -22.58 -12.73 10.59
N THR A 413 -23.06 -11.52 10.90
CA THR A 413 -24.18 -11.25 11.83
C THR A 413 -25.55 -11.69 11.30
N ARG A 414 -25.63 -12.26 10.09
CA ARG A 414 -26.89 -12.71 9.48
C ARG A 414 -27.39 -14.07 9.99
N ASN A 415 -26.64 -14.74 10.87
CA ASN A 415 -26.91 -16.13 11.28
C ASN A 415 -27.57 -16.28 12.67
N SER A 416 -28.27 -15.26 13.17
CA SER A 416 -28.92 -15.31 14.50
C SER A 416 -30.28 -16.02 14.54
N GLU A 417 -30.50 -17.05 13.72
CA GLU A 417 -31.63 -18.00 13.86
C GLU A 417 -31.20 -19.30 14.58
N GLY A 418 -30.21 -19.21 15.46
CA GLY A 418 -30.14 -20.10 16.62
C GLY A 418 -29.50 -21.48 16.45
N ASN A 419 -28.52 -21.69 15.55
CA ASN A 419 -27.57 -22.80 15.77
C ASN A 419 -26.15 -22.63 15.16
N ASP A 420 -25.17 -23.04 15.99
CA ASP A 420 -23.87 -23.72 15.80
C ASP A 420 -22.84 -23.34 14.71
N ASP A 421 -21.70 -22.81 15.15
CA ASP A 421 -20.34 -23.06 14.64
C ASP A 421 -20.16 -23.25 13.11
N MET A 422 -20.23 -22.15 12.35
CA MET A 422 -20.03 -22.12 10.88
C MET A 422 -18.60 -21.73 10.49
N ALA A 423 -18.11 -22.25 9.36
CA ALA A 423 -16.85 -21.86 8.74
C ALA A 423 -17.04 -20.76 7.69
N ALA A 424 -16.15 -19.77 7.66
CA ALA A 424 -16.06 -18.73 6.63
C ALA A 424 -15.51 -19.32 5.33
N CYS A 425 -16.35 -20.05 4.61
CA CYS A 425 -16.03 -20.68 3.34
C CYS A 425 -17.17 -20.55 2.34
N PHE A 426 -16.87 -20.80 1.08
CA PHE A 426 -17.85 -20.88 0.00
C PHE A 426 -17.59 -22.05 -0.94
N ASP A 427 -18.67 -22.51 -1.55
CA ASP A 427 -18.62 -23.37 -2.74
C ASP A 427 -19.34 -22.60 -3.89
N LEU A 428 -18.71 -22.56 -5.07
CA LEU A 428 -19.26 -21.94 -6.27
C LEU A 428 -19.95 -23.01 -7.12
N LEU A 429 -21.27 -22.93 -7.20
CA LEU A 429 -22.08 -23.83 -7.98
C LEU A 429 -22.29 -23.30 -9.40
N VAL A 430 -22.05 -24.13 -10.40
CA VAL A 430 -22.36 -23.85 -11.81
C VAL A 430 -23.39 -24.84 -12.35
N PRO A 431 -24.24 -24.41 -13.31
CA PRO A 431 -25.28 -25.28 -13.88
C PRO A 431 -24.74 -26.63 -14.37
N GLU A 432 -25.44 -27.73 -14.03
CA GLU A 432 -25.16 -29.15 -14.35
C GLU A 432 -23.90 -29.78 -13.74
N LEU A 433 -22.78 -29.05 -13.72
CA LEU A 433 -21.51 -29.56 -13.17
C LEU A 433 -21.56 -29.69 -11.64
N CYS A 434 -22.37 -28.83 -11.00
CA CYS A 434 -22.42 -28.59 -9.56
C CYS A 434 -21.24 -27.71 -9.08
N GLU A 435 -20.51 -28.11 -8.03
CA GLU A 435 -19.34 -27.39 -7.53
C GLU A 435 -18.24 -27.26 -8.60
N LEU A 436 -17.73 -26.03 -8.78
CA LEU A 436 -16.57 -25.74 -9.63
C LEU A 436 -15.37 -25.23 -8.84
N ILE A 437 -15.59 -24.40 -7.81
CA ILE A 437 -14.54 -23.76 -7.01
C ILE A 437 -14.98 -23.75 -5.54
N GLY A 438 -14.14 -24.28 -4.65
CA GLY A 438 -14.24 -24.05 -3.20
C GLY A 438 -13.24 -22.99 -2.74
N GLY A 439 -13.56 -22.27 -1.67
CA GLY A 439 -12.65 -21.30 -1.06
C GLY A 439 -13.00 -21.01 0.40
N SER A 440 -12.05 -20.48 1.17
CA SER A 440 -12.23 -20.19 2.58
C SER A 440 -11.28 -19.13 3.10
N MET A 441 -11.66 -18.49 4.20
CA MET A 441 -10.74 -17.76 5.07
C MET A 441 -9.89 -18.75 5.88
N ARG A 442 -8.60 -18.42 6.09
CA ARG A 442 -7.67 -19.23 6.89
C ARG A 442 -7.85 -18.97 8.38
N GLU A 443 -7.83 -20.03 9.19
CA GLU A 443 -7.69 -19.90 10.64
C GLU A 443 -6.28 -19.39 10.96
N HIS A 444 -6.22 -18.13 11.40
CA HIS A 444 -4.98 -17.43 11.69
C HIS A 444 -4.62 -17.50 13.19
N ARG A 445 -5.58 -17.82 14.06
CA ARG A 445 -5.37 -17.86 15.51
C ARG A 445 -4.72 -19.18 15.89
N VAL A 446 -3.53 -19.12 16.46
CA VAL A 446 -2.69 -20.30 16.75
C VAL A 446 -3.40 -21.32 17.66
N ASP A 447 -4.05 -20.87 18.73
CA ASP A 447 -4.71 -21.75 19.70
C ASP A 447 -5.93 -22.45 19.09
N GLU A 448 -6.75 -21.71 18.33
CA GLU A 448 -7.93 -22.26 17.65
C GLU A 448 -7.54 -23.23 16.54
N LEU A 449 -6.47 -22.91 15.80
CA LEU A 449 -5.91 -23.81 14.80
C LEU A 449 -5.42 -25.12 15.45
N GLN A 450 -4.72 -25.03 16.59
CA GLN A 450 -4.27 -26.20 17.33
C GLN A 450 -5.46 -27.05 17.80
N MET A 451 -6.49 -26.43 18.38
CA MET A 451 -7.71 -27.11 18.80
C MET A 451 -8.41 -27.79 17.62
N ALA A 452 -8.50 -27.13 16.47
CA ALA A 452 -9.09 -27.70 15.26
C ALA A 452 -8.26 -28.87 14.72
N MET A 453 -6.93 -28.76 14.74
CA MET A 453 -6.02 -29.83 14.34
C MET A 453 -6.12 -31.07 15.25
N ASP A 454 -6.24 -30.86 16.56
CA ASP A 454 -6.46 -31.94 17.52
C ASP A 454 -7.82 -32.62 17.32
N ALA A 455 -8.88 -31.82 17.14
CA ALA A 455 -10.24 -32.33 16.91
C ALA A 455 -10.34 -33.17 15.63
N LYS A 456 -9.62 -32.77 14.57
CA LYS A 456 -9.56 -33.49 13.28
C LYS A 456 -8.47 -34.56 13.24
N LYS A 457 -7.72 -34.78 14.32
CA LYS A 457 -6.64 -35.78 14.45
C LYS A 457 -5.51 -35.61 13.41
N VAL A 458 -5.23 -34.37 13.02
CA VAL A 458 -4.13 -34.03 12.10
C VAL A 458 -2.91 -33.43 12.83
N ALA A 459 -3.00 -33.18 14.13
CA ALA A 459 -1.87 -32.77 14.95
C ALA A 459 -0.76 -33.85 14.97
N GLY A 460 0.50 -33.44 14.81
CA GLY A 460 1.66 -34.34 14.78
C GLY A 460 1.85 -35.14 13.48
N SER A 461 1.12 -34.80 12.41
CA SER A 461 1.18 -35.49 11.11
C SER A 461 2.27 -34.97 10.14
N GLY A 462 3.26 -34.22 10.64
CA GLY A 462 4.23 -33.52 9.79
C GLY A 462 3.74 -32.15 9.30
N LEU A 463 2.72 -31.58 9.96
CA LEU A 463 2.16 -30.24 9.72
C LEU A 463 2.65 -29.21 10.74
N GLU A 464 3.68 -29.50 11.52
CA GLU A 464 4.24 -28.56 12.51
C GLU A 464 4.74 -27.27 11.85
N TRP A 465 5.28 -27.38 10.62
CA TRP A 465 5.68 -26.21 9.83
C TRP A 465 4.51 -25.29 9.49
N TYR A 466 3.30 -25.84 9.33
CA TYR A 466 2.10 -25.08 9.00
C TYR A 466 1.56 -24.32 10.23
N GLN A 467 1.70 -24.91 11.41
CA GLN A 467 1.44 -24.22 12.69
C GLN A 467 2.47 -23.12 12.92
N ASP A 468 3.75 -23.38 12.63
CA ASP A 468 4.84 -22.42 12.80
C ASP A 468 4.66 -21.16 11.95
N LEU A 469 3.95 -21.26 10.82
CA LEU A 469 3.53 -20.07 10.07
C LEU A 469 2.83 -19.06 10.99
N ARG A 470 1.94 -19.50 11.89
CA ARG A 470 1.19 -18.59 12.79
C ARG A 470 2.04 -18.04 13.93
N ASN A 471 3.13 -18.71 14.28
CA ASN A 471 4.07 -18.22 15.29
C ASN A 471 5.05 -17.18 14.69
N GLN A 472 5.45 -17.37 13.43
CA GLN A 472 6.40 -16.48 12.73
C GLN A 472 5.72 -15.31 12.01
N THR A 473 4.42 -15.43 11.71
CA THR A 473 3.60 -14.38 11.09
C THR A 473 2.36 -14.06 11.92
N ALA A 474 2.45 -14.17 13.25
CA ALA A 474 1.37 -13.76 14.15
C ALA A 474 0.97 -12.30 13.84
N TYR A 475 -0.03 -12.13 12.98
CA TYR A 475 -1.04 -11.13 13.17
C TYR A 475 -1.63 -11.45 14.53
N LEU A 476 -1.00 -10.89 15.57
CA LEU A 476 -1.71 -10.62 16.79
C LEU A 476 -2.90 -9.80 16.32
N PRO A 477 -4.15 -10.29 16.44
CA PRO A 477 -5.28 -9.38 16.39
C PRO A 477 -4.90 -8.27 17.36
N LEU A 478 -4.82 -7.05 16.83
CA LEU A 478 -4.46 -5.91 17.65
C LEU A 478 -5.34 -5.98 18.89
N PRO A 479 -4.75 -5.86 20.10
CA PRO A 479 -5.55 -5.89 21.31
C PRO A 479 -6.70 -4.92 21.10
N ALA A 480 -7.93 -5.43 21.21
CA ALA A 480 -9.11 -4.61 21.02
C ALA A 480 -8.94 -3.36 21.90
N PRO A 481 -9.19 -2.15 21.37
CA PRO A 481 -8.96 -0.93 22.13
C PRO A 481 -9.73 -1.04 23.45
N ALA A 482 -9.10 -0.62 24.55
CA ALA A 482 -9.72 -0.72 25.87
C ALA A 482 -11.06 0.03 25.95
N PHE A 483 -11.28 0.98 25.04
CA PHE A 483 -12.55 1.61 24.76
C PHE A 483 -12.70 1.90 23.26
N ASP A 484 -13.82 1.48 22.65
CA ASP A 484 -14.09 1.75 21.24
C ASP A 484 -14.65 3.16 21.04
N TRP A 485 -13.74 4.11 20.79
CA TRP A 485 -14.09 5.49 20.47
C TRP A 485 -14.89 5.65 19.17
N ALA A 486 -14.82 4.69 18.24
CA ALA A 486 -15.59 4.75 16.99
C ALA A 486 -17.09 4.49 17.23
N SER A 487 -17.44 3.71 18.26
CA SER A 487 -18.83 3.41 18.65
C SER A 487 -19.49 4.46 19.54
N ARG A 488 -18.76 5.50 19.95
CA ARG A 488 -19.28 6.53 20.86
C ARG A 488 -20.48 7.25 20.26
N THR A 489 -21.55 7.39 21.02
CA THR A 489 -22.69 8.25 20.65
C THR A 489 -22.25 9.72 20.65
N GLU A 490 -22.33 10.38 19.49
CA GLU A 490 -22.08 11.82 19.35
C GLU A 490 -23.30 12.64 19.78
N THR A 491 -23.07 13.75 20.49
CA THR A 491 -24.15 14.67 20.89
C THR A 491 -24.57 15.56 19.72
N TYR A 492 -23.63 15.99 18.87
CA TYR A 492 -23.87 16.92 17.77
C TYR A 492 -23.60 16.33 16.37
N PRO A 493 -24.04 15.10 16.02
CA PRO A 493 -23.59 14.32 14.86
C PRO A 493 -23.53 15.11 13.53
N VAL A 494 -22.47 14.89 12.74
CA VAL A 494 -22.31 15.54 11.43
C VAL A 494 -23.22 14.84 10.42
N SER A 495 -24.11 15.59 9.76
CA SER A 495 -25.04 15.04 8.77
C SER A 495 -24.38 14.67 7.43
N SER A 496 -23.31 15.39 7.05
CA SER A 496 -22.56 15.16 5.82
C SER A 496 -21.14 15.68 5.96
N TYR A 497 -20.16 14.86 5.55
CA TYR A 497 -18.75 15.17 5.57
C TYR A 497 -18.29 15.79 4.24
N ALA A 498 -17.49 16.86 4.31
CA ALA A 498 -16.80 17.37 3.13
C ALA A 498 -15.77 16.32 2.65
N PRO A 499 -15.80 15.92 1.37
CA PRO A 499 -14.82 14.98 0.84
C PRO A 499 -13.45 15.66 0.70
N ILE A 500 -12.38 14.85 0.75
CA ILE A 500 -11.04 15.30 0.41
C ILE A 500 -11.05 15.82 -1.04
N PRO A 501 -10.54 17.03 -1.32
CA PRO A 501 -10.51 17.57 -2.67
C PRO A 501 -9.61 16.68 -3.54
N PRO A 502 -10.00 16.42 -4.80
CA PRO A 502 -9.14 15.68 -5.71
C PRO A 502 -7.87 16.49 -5.97
N PRO A 503 -6.71 15.83 -6.09
CA PRO A 503 -5.45 16.54 -6.38
C PRO A 503 -5.54 17.36 -7.67
N GLN A 504 -4.89 18.52 -7.69
CA GLN A 504 -4.96 19.41 -8.83
C GLN A 504 -4.32 18.81 -10.07
N LYS A 505 -4.80 19.20 -11.26
CA LYS A 505 -4.27 18.69 -12.54
C LYS A 505 -2.81 19.06 -12.79
N ARG A 506 -2.31 20.13 -12.16
CA ARG A 506 -0.93 20.60 -12.35
C ARG A 506 0.05 19.71 -11.60
N ARG A 507 1.16 19.36 -12.24
CA ARG A 507 2.25 18.63 -11.58
C ARG A 507 2.98 19.59 -10.65
N LEU A 508 3.10 19.23 -9.37
CA LEU A 508 3.88 20.01 -8.43
C LEU A 508 5.36 20.06 -8.87
N PRO A 509 6.03 21.21 -8.71
CA PRO A 509 7.42 21.37 -9.09
C PRO A 509 8.32 20.49 -8.21
N ARG A 510 9.52 20.23 -8.72
CA ARG A 510 10.57 19.58 -7.95
C ARG A 510 11.07 20.54 -6.86
N ILE A 511 11.16 20.04 -5.65
CA ILE A 511 11.62 20.77 -4.47
C ILE A 511 13.11 20.54 -4.26
N GLN A 512 13.54 19.28 -4.27
CA GLN A 512 14.89 18.92 -3.89
C GLN A 512 15.93 19.23 -4.97
N HIS A 513 17.17 19.55 -4.58
CA HIS A 513 18.33 19.68 -5.45
C HIS A 513 18.72 18.34 -6.09
N ARG A 514 19.42 18.35 -7.23
CA ARG A 514 19.97 17.10 -7.85
C ARG A 514 21.33 16.79 -7.22
N PHE A 515 21.33 16.00 -6.17
CA PHE A 515 22.58 15.52 -5.58
C PHE A 515 23.24 14.46 -6.47
N GLY A 516 24.58 14.45 -6.50
CA GLY A 516 25.37 13.40 -7.14
C GLY A 516 25.47 12.15 -6.26
N TRP A 517 26.02 11.07 -6.81
CA TRP A 517 26.05 9.72 -6.21
C TRP A 517 27.06 9.53 -5.05
N SER A 518 27.75 10.57 -4.59
CA SER A 518 28.80 10.42 -3.57
C SER A 518 28.56 11.28 -2.33
N THR A 519 28.30 10.62 -1.20
CA THR A 519 28.49 11.20 0.13
C THR A 519 29.96 11.09 0.53
N GLY A 520 30.59 12.22 0.87
CA GLY A 520 32.00 12.24 1.29
C GLY A 520 32.19 11.59 2.66
N HIS A 521 33.37 11.03 2.92
CA HIS A 521 33.73 10.34 4.18
C HIS A 521 33.38 11.15 5.44
N ALA A 522 33.69 12.45 5.44
CA ALA A 522 33.39 13.35 6.56
C ALA A 522 31.89 13.43 6.88
N GLN A 523 31.01 13.31 5.88
CA GLN A 523 29.56 13.37 6.11
C GLN A 523 29.06 12.08 6.77
N VAL A 524 29.62 10.93 6.40
CA VAL A 524 29.34 9.65 7.05
C VAL A 524 29.75 9.69 8.52
N GLU A 525 30.94 10.21 8.84
CA GLU A 525 31.39 10.37 10.23
C GLU A 525 30.47 11.28 11.04
N ARG A 526 30.07 12.42 10.48
CA ARG A 526 29.13 13.36 11.13
C ARG A 526 27.77 12.72 11.36
N GLN A 527 27.24 12.01 10.37
CA GLN A 527 25.98 11.27 10.48
C GLN A 527 26.06 10.21 11.59
N GLN A 528 27.15 9.44 11.66
CA GLN A 528 27.35 8.44 12.72
C GLN A 528 27.49 9.08 14.10
N ALA A 529 28.11 10.25 14.22
CA ALA A 529 28.18 10.97 15.49
C ALA A 529 26.79 11.40 16.00
N VAL A 530 25.91 11.83 15.10
CA VAL A 530 24.51 12.15 15.43
C VAL A 530 23.75 10.87 15.85
N LYS A 531 23.90 9.77 15.09
CA LYS A 531 23.31 8.47 15.43
C LYS A 531 23.78 7.97 16.81
N ALA A 532 25.05 8.13 17.13
CA ALA A 532 25.60 7.76 18.43
C ALA A 532 25.02 8.62 19.58
N ALA A 533 24.74 9.90 19.33
CA ALA A 533 24.04 10.74 20.30
C ALA A 533 22.58 10.27 20.50
N PHE A 534 21.87 9.95 19.42
CA PHE A 534 20.53 9.36 19.48
C PHE A 534 20.52 8.05 20.27
N GLN A 535 21.38 7.09 19.93
CA GLN A 535 21.44 5.79 20.59
C GLN A 535 21.73 5.92 22.09
N ARG A 536 22.61 6.83 22.50
CA ARG A 536 22.85 7.12 23.93
C ARG A 536 21.56 7.57 24.63
N CYS A 537 20.89 8.58 24.07
CA CYS A 537 19.65 9.10 24.63
C CYS A 537 18.54 8.04 24.65
N TRP A 538 18.39 7.27 23.57
CA TRP A 538 17.43 6.17 23.46
C TRP A 538 17.68 5.06 24.48
N SER A 539 18.94 4.60 24.63
CA SER A 539 19.30 3.60 25.63
C SER A 539 19.01 4.09 27.05
N ALA A 540 19.33 5.35 27.36
CA ALA A 540 19.02 5.91 28.67
C ALA A 540 17.50 6.01 28.92
N TYR A 541 16.72 6.42 27.91
CA TYR A 541 15.26 6.42 28.01
C TYR A 541 14.71 5.00 28.23
N ARG A 542 15.16 4.04 27.41
CA ARG A 542 14.79 2.62 27.51
C ARG A 542 15.10 2.02 28.88
N GLU A 543 16.23 2.38 29.49
CA GLU A 543 16.62 1.84 30.79
C GLU A 543 15.94 2.52 31.98
N ARG A 544 15.58 3.81 31.86
CA ARG A 544 15.25 4.66 33.03
C ARG A 544 13.85 5.26 33.00
N ALA A 545 13.25 5.38 31.83
CA ALA A 545 11.98 6.08 31.62
C ALA A 545 11.06 5.35 30.61
N TRP A 546 11.25 4.04 30.41
CA TRP A 546 10.42 3.25 29.52
C TRP A 546 8.94 3.38 29.88
N LEU A 547 8.10 3.63 28.87
CA LEU A 547 6.66 3.89 29.02
C LEU A 547 6.30 5.16 29.82
N ALA A 548 7.25 6.06 30.06
CA ALA A 548 6.96 7.43 30.46
C ALA A 548 7.06 8.37 29.26
N ASP A 549 6.48 9.56 29.38
CA ASP A 549 6.54 10.54 28.29
C ASP A 549 7.97 10.97 28.01
N GLU A 550 8.76 11.24 29.06
CA GLU A 550 10.11 11.79 28.94
C GLU A 550 11.11 11.25 29.97
N LEU A 551 12.38 11.21 29.57
CA LEU A 551 13.52 11.02 30.44
C LEU A 551 13.99 12.36 31.03
N ARG A 552 14.28 12.38 32.33
CA ARG A 552 15.03 13.45 32.97
C ARG A 552 16.55 13.19 32.87
N PRO A 553 17.29 13.93 32.03
CA PRO A 553 18.62 13.58 31.56
C PRO A 553 19.75 13.76 32.59
N VAL A 554 19.49 14.38 33.76
CA VAL A 554 20.46 14.56 34.84
C VAL A 554 20.18 13.58 35.98
N SER A 555 18.94 13.47 36.43
CA SER A 555 18.58 12.59 37.55
C SER A 555 18.28 11.14 37.15
N GLY A 556 17.99 10.88 35.87
CA GLY A 556 17.55 9.57 35.39
C GLY A 556 16.13 9.20 35.81
N LYS A 557 15.33 10.16 36.30
CA LYS A 557 13.91 9.97 36.59
C LYS A 557 13.07 10.11 35.31
N SER A 558 11.79 9.82 35.39
CA SER A 558 10.82 10.09 34.33
C SER A 558 9.96 11.33 34.62
N LYS A 559 9.28 11.83 33.58
CA LYS A 559 8.27 12.90 33.64
C LYS A 559 7.11 12.49 32.72
N ASP A 560 5.88 12.59 33.22
CA ASP A 560 4.64 12.37 32.45
C ASP A 560 3.87 13.70 32.44
N HIS A 561 3.70 14.29 31.26
CA HIS A 561 3.00 15.57 31.04
C HIS A 561 2.22 15.64 29.73
N PHE A 562 2.39 14.64 28.86
CA PHE A 562 1.64 14.41 27.63
C PHE A 562 0.71 13.21 27.81
N ALA A 563 -0.20 13.31 28.78
CA ALA A 563 -1.17 12.27 29.19
C ALA A 563 -0.56 10.98 29.78
N GLY A 564 0.77 10.81 29.76
CA GLY A 564 1.43 9.58 30.18
C GLY A 564 1.36 8.47 29.13
N TRP A 565 1.16 8.84 27.86
CA TRP A 565 1.04 7.93 26.72
C TRP A 565 2.35 7.63 26.02
N THR A 566 3.48 7.87 26.68
CA THR A 566 4.82 7.47 26.20
C THR A 566 5.31 8.35 25.05
N ALA A 567 5.13 9.67 25.15
CA ALA A 567 5.49 10.65 24.11
C ALA A 567 6.81 10.34 23.39
N THR A 568 7.94 10.23 24.11
CA THR A 568 9.27 9.94 23.53
C THR A 568 9.29 8.66 22.67
N LEU A 569 8.52 7.65 23.06
CA LEU A 569 8.44 6.38 22.34
C LEU A 569 7.79 6.56 20.97
N VAL A 570 6.60 7.19 20.95
CA VAL A 570 5.83 7.41 19.72
C VAL A 570 6.52 8.40 18.80
N ASP A 571 7.02 9.50 19.37
CA ASP A 571 7.68 10.59 18.66
C ASP A 571 8.98 10.15 17.97
N ALA A 572 9.68 9.15 18.53
CA ALA A 572 10.92 8.63 17.98
C ALA A 572 10.76 7.46 17.00
N LEU A 573 9.55 6.90 16.80
CA LEU A 573 9.33 5.71 15.95
C LEU A 573 9.87 5.91 14.53
N ASP A 574 9.52 7.02 13.89
CA ASP A 574 9.98 7.33 12.55
C ASP A 574 11.50 7.55 12.48
N THR A 575 12.10 8.05 13.56
CA THR A 575 13.54 8.32 13.66
C THR A 575 14.30 7.02 13.78
N LEU A 576 13.79 6.05 14.55
CA LEU A 576 14.33 4.69 14.60
C LEU A 576 14.33 4.06 13.19
N CYS A 577 13.23 4.22 12.45
CA CYS A 577 13.11 3.74 11.07
C CYS A 577 14.14 4.43 10.15
N ILE A 578 14.21 5.77 10.16
CA ILE A 578 15.12 6.59 9.36
C ILE A 578 16.60 6.25 9.64
N MET A 579 16.94 5.99 10.91
CA MET A 579 18.31 5.65 11.31
C MET A 579 18.65 4.15 11.12
N GLY A 580 17.70 3.32 10.67
CA GLY A 580 17.89 1.90 10.46
C GLY A 580 18.04 1.08 11.75
N LEU A 581 17.45 1.54 12.86
CA LEU A 581 17.43 0.89 14.17
C LEU A 581 16.24 -0.05 14.29
N LYS A 582 16.23 -1.12 13.48
CA LYS A 582 15.06 -1.99 13.29
C LYS A 582 14.64 -2.76 14.54
N ALA A 583 15.60 -3.21 15.35
CA ALA A 583 15.29 -3.97 16.56
C ALA A 583 14.64 -3.06 17.62
N GLU A 584 15.18 -1.86 17.80
CA GLU A 584 14.64 -0.84 18.67
C GLU A 584 13.27 -0.33 18.18
N PHE A 585 13.09 -0.22 16.86
CA PHE A 585 11.79 0.10 16.25
C PHE A 585 10.74 -0.97 16.59
N GLU A 586 11.04 -2.25 16.39
CA GLU A 586 10.08 -3.32 16.67
C GLU A 586 9.69 -3.36 18.16
N GLU A 587 10.67 -3.25 19.06
CA GLU A 587 10.43 -3.17 20.50
C GLU A 587 9.57 -1.96 20.87
N ALA A 588 9.82 -0.82 20.22
CA ALA A 588 9.03 0.39 20.42
C ALA A 588 7.58 0.23 19.92
N VAL A 589 7.37 -0.38 18.74
CA VAL A 589 6.03 -0.64 18.21
C VAL A 589 5.24 -1.52 19.17
N GLU A 590 5.82 -2.62 19.66
CA GLU A 590 5.20 -3.50 20.64
C GLU A 590 4.78 -2.75 21.91
N ALA A 591 5.64 -1.88 22.44
CA ALA A 591 5.31 -1.03 23.58
C ALA A 591 4.16 -0.04 23.27
N VAL A 592 4.19 0.61 22.11
CA VAL A 592 3.18 1.59 21.68
C VAL A 592 1.81 0.94 21.49
N MET A 593 1.75 -0.33 21.05
CA MET A 593 0.48 -1.05 20.92
C MET A 593 -0.25 -1.22 22.26
N THR A 594 0.47 -1.15 23.40
CA THR A 594 -0.12 -1.28 24.74
C THR A 594 -0.76 0.00 25.30
N ILE A 595 -0.61 1.14 24.60
CA ILE A 595 -1.18 2.42 25.05
C ILE A 595 -2.70 2.35 25.09
N ASP A 596 -3.33 2.84 26.16
CA ASP A 596 -4.78 3.05 26.23
C ASP A 596 -5.09 4.54 26.11
N PHE A 597 -5.56 4.98 24.94
CA PHE A 597 -5.91 6.39 24.69
C PHE A 597 -7.18 6.86 25.41
N SER A 598 -7.87 5.97 26.12
CA SER A 598 -9.07 6.30 26.88
C SER A 598 -8.80 6.66 28.34
N VAL A 599 -7.56 6.51 28.81
CA VAL A 599 -7.16 6.79 30.20
C VAL A 599 -5.90 7.65 30.21
N THR A 600 -5.88 8.67 31.06
CA THR A 600 -4.69 9.53 31.25
C THR A 600 -4.05 9.24 32.61
N LYS A 601 -2.71 9.16 32.70
CA LYS A 601 -2.02 8.90 33.98
C LYS A 601 -2.19 10.06 34.98
N SER A 602 -2.26 11.28 34.47
CA SER A 602 -2.36 12.50 35.27
C SER A 602 -3.80 12.85 35.67
N GLY A 603 -4.81 12.19 35.09
CA GLY A 603 -6.22 12.51 35.30
C GLY A 603 -6.56 13.93 34.83
N GLY A 604 -6.92 14.10 33.56
CA GLY A 604 -7.37 15.41 33.08
C GLY A 604 -7.37 15.58 31.57
N ALA A 605 -7.56 16.83 31.15
CA ALA A 605 -7.62 17.20 29.75
C ALA A 605 -6.27 17.03 29.02
N ILE A 606 -6.33 16.53 27.79
CA ILE A 606 -5.22 16.47 26.85
C ILE A 606 -5.22 17.72 25.96
N SER A 607 -4.02 18.17 25.55
CA SER A 607 -3.91 19.16 24.48
C SER A 607 -4.17 18.49 23.14
N LEU A 608 -5.18 18.96 22.40
CA LEU A 608 -5.50 18.45 21.07
C LEU A 608 -4.32 18.65 20.10
N PHE A 609 -3.65 19.80 20.19
CA PHE A 609 -2.50 20.15 19.35
C PHE A 609 -1.30 19.24 19.61
N GLU A 610 -0.80 19.20 20.85
CA GLU A 610 0.37 18.41 21.22
C GLU A 610 0.13 16.91 20.97
N THR A 611 -1.11 16.45 21.20
CA THR A 611 -1.43 15.05 20.94
C THR A 611 -1.44 14.73 19.45
N THR A 612 -1.92 15.66 18.62
CA THR A 612 -1.98 15.47 17.17
C THR A 612 -0.59 15.46 16.56
N ILE A 613 0.23 16.47 16.84
CA ILE A 613 1.52 16.61 16.17
C ILE A 613 2.51 15.52 16.57
N ARG A 614 2.53 15.10 17.86
CA ARG A 614 3.45 14.07 18.37
C ARG A 614 2.95 12.66 18.12
N TYR A 615 1.77 12.33 18.66
CA TYR A 615 1.29 10.95 18.65
C TYR A 615 0.68 10.55 17.31
N LEU A 616 -0.29 11.33 16.83
CA LEU A 616 -0.93 11.00 15.54
C LEU A 616 0.07 11.17 14.40
N GLY A 617 0.87 12.24 14.41
CA GLY A 617 1.97 12.46 13.47
C GLY A 617 3.00 11.33 13.49
N GLY A 618 3.50 10.94 14.67
CA GLY A 618 4.50 9.88 14.83
C GLY A 618 3.99 8.51 14.36
N LEU A 619 2.76 8.13 14.71
CA LEU A 619 2.14 6.88 14.27
C LEU A 619 1.95 6.84 12.74
N LEU A 620 1.39 7.91 12.16
CA LEU A 620 1.16 8.01 10.71
C LEU A 620 2.47 7.99 9.92
N SER A 621 3.49 8.69 10.40
CA SER A 621 4.79 8.72 9.73
C SER A 621 5.53 7.40 9.83
N ALA A 622 5.53 6.77 11.01
CA ALA A 622 6.09 5.45 11.18
C ALA A 622 5.39 4.41 10.29
N TYR A 623 4.06 4.50 10.13
CA TYR A 623 3.33 3.71 9.14
C TYR A 623 3.76 4.01 7.69
N ASP A 624 3.79 5.27 7.28
CA ASP A 624 4.16 5.63 5.91
C ASP A 624 5.58 5.16 5.52
N LEU A 625 6.51 5.13 6.49
CA LEU A 625 7.88 4.66 6.32
C LEU A 625 8.03 3.14 6.36
N SER A 626 7.31 2.45 7.25
CA SER A 626 7.49 1.01 7.51
C SER A 626 6.50 0.10 6.78
N GLY A 627 5.29 0.59 6.49
CA GLY A 627 4.16 -0.20 6.03
C GLY A 627 3.49 -1.05 7.11
N ASP A 628 3.85 -0.90 8.38
CA ASP A 628 3.33 -1.74 9.48
C ASP A 628 1.87 -1.40 9.83
N PRO A 629 0.90 -2.27 9.52
CA PRO A 629 -0.51 -1.97 9.69
C PRO A 629 -0.93 -1.79 11.16
N ARG A 630 -0.16 -2.30 12.12
CA ARG A 630 -0.41 -2.09 13.56
C ARG A 630 -0.43 -0.60 13.90
N LEU A 631 0.50 0.15 13.31
CA LEU A 631 0.63 1.59 13.52
C LEU A 631 -0.54 2.37 12.91
N LEU A 632 -1.02 1.99 11.72
CA LEU A 632 -2.19 2.64 11.11
C LEU A 632 -3.44 2.41 11.95
N ALA A 633 -3.68 1.18 12.38
CA ALA A 633 -4.82 0.89 13.25
C ALA A 633 -4.74 1.65 14.58
N LYS A 634 -3.55 1.77 15.17
CA LYS A 634 -3.33 2.60 16.37
C LYS A 634 -3.56 4.09 16.12
N ALA A 635 -3.16 4.59 14.95
CA ALA A 635 -3.46 5.96 14.52
C ALA A 635 -4.97 6.20 14.32
N VAL A 636 -5.71 5.20 13.81
CA VAL A 636 -7.18 5.26 13.68
C VAL A 636 -7.86 5.31 15.06
N GLU A 637 -7.42 4.48 16.01
CA GLU A 637 -7.90 4.51 17.40
C GLU A 637 -7.72 5.92 18.02
N LEU A 638 -6.51 6.47 17.91
CA LEU A 638 -6.22 7.82 18.39
C LEU A 638 -7.03 8.87 17.62
N GLY A 639 -7.17 8.72 16.31
CA GLY A 639 -7.98 9.60 15.46
C GLY A 639 -9.43 9.65 15.90
N HIS A 640 -10.04 8.52 16.27
CA HIS A 640 -11.40 8.48 16.82
C HIS A 640 -11.47 9.16 18.20
N THR A 641 -10.44 8.95 19.04
CA THR A 641 -10.33 9.61 20.34
C THR A 641 -10.33 11.14 20.16
N LEU A 642 -9.41 11.66 19.34
CA LEU A 642 -9.24 13.11 19.12
C LEU A 642 -10.43 13.75 18.40
N TYR A 643 -11.09 13.01 17.50
CA TYR A 643 -12.32 13.48 16.86
C TYR A 643 -13.41 13.82 17.89
N GLY A 644 -13.33 13.21 19.07
CA GLY A 644 -14.20 13.50 20.20
C GLY A 644 -14.20 14.96 20.67
N ALA A 645 -13.07 15.67 20.52
CA ALA A 645 -12.94 17.08 20.88
C ALA A 645 -13.77 18.03 19.99
N PHE A 646 -14.24 17.54 18.83
CA PHE A 646 -15.07 18.29 17.87
C PHE A 646 -16.58 18.06 18.08
N ASP A 647 -16.98 17.30 19.10
CA ASP A 647 -18.39 17.08 19.45
C ASP A 647 -18.94 18.28 20.24
N THR A 648 -19.04 19.40 19.53
CA THR A 648 -19.50 20.71 20.05
C THR A 648 -20.63 21.25 19.16
N PRO A 649 -21.48 22.17 19.64
CA PRO A 649 -22.60 22.71 18.86
C PRO A 649 -22.21 23.30 17.49
N ASN A 650 -21.04 23.93 17.39
CA ASN A 650 -20.55 24.58 16.17
C ASN A 650 -19.49 23.75 15.42
N ARG A 651 -19.16 22.54 15.93
CA ARG A 651 -18.12 21.62 15.40
C ARG A 651 -16.70 22.20 15.34
N MET A 652 -16.42 23.25 16.11
CA MET A 652 -15.06 23.68 16.41
C MET A 652 -14.52 22.92 17.63
N PRO A 653 -13.20 22.69 17.70
CA PRO A 653 -12.64 21.86 18.75
C PRO A 653 -12.61 22.56 20.10
N GLN A 654 -12.65 21.73 21.15
CA GLN A 654 -12.11 22.08 22.44
C GLN A 654 -10.59 21.81 22.42
N THR A 655 -9.76 22.85 22.55
CA THR A 655 -8.29 22.74 22.44
C THR A 655 -7.65 21.93 23.57
N TYR A 656 -8.25 21.99 24.76
CA TYR A 656 -7.97 21.09 25.86
C TYR A 656 -9.23 20.27 26.14
N TRP A 657 -9.16 18.96 25.93
CA TRP A 657 -10.32 18.07 25.96
C TRP A 657 -10.08 16.90 26.92
N ASP A 658 -11.09 16.51 27.69
CA ASP A 658 -11.00 15.44 28.70
C ASP A 658 -11.63 14.13 28.20
N PRO A 659 -10.87 13.25 27.51
CA PRO A 659 -11.39 11.96 27.04
C PRO A 659 -11.88 11.08 28.18
N GLN A 660 -11.16 11.05 29.29
CA GLN A 660 -11.47 10.16 30.40
C GLN A 660 -12.76 10.57 31.10
N GLY A 661 -12.97 11.88 31.30
CA GLY A 661 -14.22 12.42 31.82
C GLY A 661 -15.43 12.12 30.93
N VAL A 662 -15.28 12.18 29.60
CA VAL A 662 -16.32 11.81 28.63
C VAL A 662 -16.64 10.31 28.72
N LYS A 663 -15.62 9.46 28.69
CA LYS A 663 -15.77 8.00 28.80
C LYS A 663 -16.47 7.60 30.11
N ASP A 664 -16.06 8.19 31.22
CA ASP A 664 -16.61 7.91 32.55
C ASP A 664 -17.99 8.56 32.81
N GLN A 665 -18.54 9.29 31.84
CA GLN A 665 -19.78 10.07 31.98
C GLN A 665 -19.75 11.05 33.17
N LYS A 666 -18.56 11.58 33.51
CA LYS A 666 -18.35 12.51 34.64
C LYS A 666 -18.48 13.98 34.24
N ILE A 667 -18.54 14.28 32.94
CA ILE A 667 -18.74 15.64 32.46
C ILE A 667 -20.23 15.98 32.51
N ILE A 668 -20.58 16.91 33.42
CA ILE A 668 -21.97 17.36 33.67
C ILE A 668 -22.31 18.63 32.86
N VAL A 669 -21.31 19.24 32.22
CA VAL A 669 -21.43 20.49 31.46
C VAL A 669 -21.40 20.19 29.96
N GLU A 670 -22.23 20.88 29.18
CA GLU A 670 -22.25 20.80 27.72
C GLU A 670 -20.86 21.07 27.13
N GLN A 671 -20.39 20.18 26.25
CA GLN A 671 -19.10 20.33 25.58
C GLN A 671 -19.18 21.46 24.54
N THR A 672 -18.37 22.50 24.73
CA THR A 672 -18.36 23.69 23.86
C THR A 672 -16.95 23.98 23.35
N ALA A 673 -16.85 24.64 22.19
CA ALA A 673 -15.57 25.02 21.60
C ALA A 673 -14.86 26.08 22.46
N SER A 674 -13.53 26.17 22.33
CA SER A 674 -12.72 27.08 23.15
C SER A 674 -13.00 28.57 22.86
N TYR A 675 -13.27 29.36 23.90
CA TYR A 675 -13.45 30.83 23.80
C TYR A 675 -12.15 31.59 23.47
N SER A 676 -11.00 31.01 23.83
CA SER A 676 -9.67 31.52 23.53
C SER A 676 -8.79 30.33 23.17
N ALA A 677 -8.65 30.09 21.88
CA ALA A 677 -7.77 29.08 21.31
C ALA A 677 -6.51 29.76 20.80
N VAL A 678 -5.35 29.19 21.10
CA VAL A 678 -4.11 29.57 20.42
C VAL A 678 -4.26 29.25 18.94
N THR A 679 -3.80 30.16 18.09
CA THR A 679 -4.03 30.05 16.63
C THR A 679 -3.34 28.84 16.02
N ALA A 680 -2.12 28.52 16.49
CA ALA A 680 -1.43 27.29 16.13
C ALA A 680 -2.23 26.04 16.56
N ASP A 681 -2.78 25.99 17.77
CA ASP A 681 -3.43 24.79 18.30
C ASP A 681 -4.56 24.25 17.42
N ILE A 682 -5.31 25.14 16.78
CA ILE A 682 -6.43 24.77 15.90
C ILE A 682 -6.04 24.74 14.42
N GLY A 683 -5.02 25.50 14.02
CA GLY A 683 -4.55 25.58 12.64
C GLY A 683 -3.62 24.43 12.25
N SER A 684 -2.97 23.80 13.23
CA SER A 684 -1.91 22.82 13.04
C SER A 684 -2.34 21.38 13.30
N LEU A 685 -3.62 21.09 13.02
CA LEU A 685 -4.19 19.74 13.01
C LEU A 685 -4.28 19.18 11.58
N THR A 686 -4.07 20.04 10.57
CA THR A 686 -4.52 19.79 9.21
C THR A 686 -3.76 18.66 8.51
N LEU A 687 -2.44 18.53 8.72
CA LEU A 687 -1.64 17.54 7.99
C LEU A 687 -2.01 16.11 8.41
N GLU A 688 -2.02 15.85 9.72
CA GLU A 688 -2.23 14.54 10.32
C GLU A 688 -3.65 14.06 10.07
N PHE A 689 -4.65 14.90 10.34
CA PHE A 689 -6.06 14.56 10.11
C PHE A 689 -6.35 14.33 8.62
N THR A 690 -5.76 15.13 7.74
CA THR A 690 -5.88 14.90 6.29
C THR A 690 -5.22 13.58 5.88
N ARG A 691 -4.01 13.30 6.38
CA ARG A 691 -3.29 12.07 6.03
C ARG A 691 -4.02 10.83 6.55
N LEU A 692 -4.59 10.88 7.74
CA LEU A 692 -5.44 9.81 8.28
C LEU A 692 -6.65 9.56 7.38
N SER A 693 -7.37 10.60 6.95
CA SER A 693 -8.45 10.48 5.96
C SER A 693 -7.99 9.92 4.61
N GLN A 694 -6.79 10.29 4.12
CA GLN A 694 -6.23 9.76 2.88
C GLN A 694 -5.94 8.25 2.95
N LEU A 695 -5.44 7.78 4.11
CA LEU A 695 -5.07 6.38 4.31
C LEU A 695 -6.27 5.47 4.55
N THR A 696 -7.29 5.96 5.26
CA THR A 696 -8.47 5.18 5.65
C THR A 696 -9.62 5.28 4.64
N GLY A 697 -9.66 6.35 3.84
CA GLY A 697 -10.81 6.69 3.00
C GLY A 697 -12.00 7.31 3.75
N ASP A 698 -11.96 7.43 5.08
CA ASP A 698 -13.00 8.09 5.87
C ASP A 698 -12.78 9.61 5.88
N PRO A 699 -13.71 10.43 5.33
CA PRO A 699 -13.51 11.86 5.19
C PRO A 699 -13.67 12.67 6.49
N LYS A 700 -14.09 12.07 7.61
CA LYS A 700 -14.45 12.84 8.82
C LYS A 700 -13.31 13.70 9.39
N TRP A 701 -12.08 13.16 9.40
CA TRP A 701 -10.93 13.89 9.95
C TRP A 701 -10.57 15.08 9.06
N TYR A 702 -10.59 14.90 7.74
CA TYR A 702 -10.46 16.01 6.79
C TYR A 702 -11.60 17.04 6.94
N ASP A 703 -12.85 16.61 7.08
CA ASP A 703 -13.98 17.53 7.24
C ASP A 703 -13.84 18.43 8.48
N ALA A 704 -13.43 17.86 9.61
CA ALA A 704 -13.19 18.62 10.85
C ALA A 704 -12.20 19.76 10.65
N ILE A 705 -11.05 19.49 10.04
CA ILE A 705 -10.04 20.52 9.80
C ILE A 705 -10.44 21.48 8.67
N ALA A 706 -11.22 21.02 7.69
CA ALA A 706 -11.68 21.86 6.58
C ALA A 706 -12.67 22.92 7.07
N ARG A 707 -13.47 22.64 8.10
CA ARG A 707 -14.36 23.63 8.75
C ARG A 707 -13.56 24.75 9.40
N ILE A 708 -12.51 24.41 10.14
CA ILE A 708 -11.59 25.39 10.76
C ILE A 708 -10.95 26.27 9.69
N MET A 709 -10.37 25.66 8.65
CA MET A 709 -9.63 26.40 7.62
C MET A 709 -10.52 27.29 6.76
N LYS A 710 -11.81 26.97 6.59
CA LYS A 710 -12.78 27.87 5.95
C LYS A 710 -12.98 29.16 6.74
N VAL A 711 -13.03 29.10 8.07
CA VAL A 711 -13.16 30.31 8.91
C VAL A 711 -11.90 31.16 8.79
N PHE A 712 -10.71 30.56 8.94
CA PHE A 712 -9.44 31.25 8.69
C PHE A 712 -9.42 31.96 7.33
N ALA A 713 -9.77 31.25 6.25
CA ALA A 713 -9.79 31.79 4.90
C ALA A 713 -10.76 32.97 4.75
N SER A 714 -11.97 32.85 5.30
CA SER A 714 -13.03 33.85 5.14
C SER A 714 -12.74 35.16 5.90
N GLN A 715 -11.98 35.09 7.00
CA GLN A 715 -11.73 36.23 7.87
C GLN A 715 -10.32 36.82 7.76
N GLN A 716 -9.42 36.23 6.96
CA GLN A 716 -8.02 36.64 6.83
C GLN A 716 -7.82 38.14 6.53
N ASN A 717 -8.72 38.75 5.74
CA ASN A 717 -8.63 40.16 5.36
C ASN A 717 -9.30 41.11 6.37
N LEU A 718 -10.00 40.56 7.38
CA LEU A 718 -10.70 41.34 8.41
C LEU A 718 -9.80 41.62 9.62
N THR A 719 -8.65 40.96 9.71
CA THR A 719 -7.74 41.08 10.85
C THR A 719 -7.06 42.45 10.86
N ASN A 720 -6.56 42.87 12.02
CA ASN A 720 -5.84 44.15 12.15
C ASN A 720 -4.53 44.20 11.33
N VAL A 721 -4.00 43.04 10.91
CA VAL A 721 -2.91 42.88 9.96
C VAL A 721 -3.41 42.01 8.80
N PRO A 722 -4.09 42.58 7.79
CA PRO A 722 -4.70 41.81 6.71
C PRO A 722 -3.71 40.84 6.07
N GLY A 723 -4.04 39.54 6.06
CA GLY A 723 -3.15 38.47 5.64
C GLY A 723 -2.70 37.56 6.79
N MET A 724 -2.56 38.09 8.01
CA MET A 724 -2.17 37.33 9.20
C MET A 724 -3.32 37.17 10.19
N TRP A 725 -3.20 36.21 11.11
CA TRP A 725 -4.13 36.01 12.21
C TRP A 725 -3.50 36.40 13.55
N PRO A 726 -4.31 36.85 14.53
CA PRO A 726 -3.80 37.14 15.86
C PRO A 726 -3.29 35.87 16.56
N THR A 727 -2.53 36.00 17.65
CA THR A 727 -1.98 34.85 18.38
C THR A 727 -3.02 34.00 19.12
N SER A 728 -4.23 34.52 19.32
CA SER A 728 -5.37 33.83 19.92
C SER A 728 -6.65 34.20 19.19
N VAL A 729 -7.54 33.24 19.04
CA VAL A 729 -8.82 33.34 18.33
C VAL A 729 -9.95 32.72 19.16
N ASN A 730 -11.19 33.11 18.87
CA ASN A 730 -12.36 32.59 19.56
C ASN A 730 -13.08 31.54 18.69
N ALA A 731 -12.84 30.26 19.01
CA ALA A 731 -13.45 29.12 18.31
C ALA A 731 -14.91 28.89 18.68
N HIS A 732 -15.36 29.38 19.85
CA HIS A 732 -16.77 29.36 20.25
C HIS A 732 -17.63 30.26 19.36
N GLU A 733 -17.22 31.51 19.18
CA GLU A 733 -17.95 32.54 18.42
C GLU A 733 -17.58 32.57 16.92
N LEU A 734 -16.66 31.70 16.48
CA LEU A 734 -16.08 31.71 15.13
C LEU A 734 -15.43 33.04 14.77
N ASP A 735 -14.82 33.72 15.74
CA ASP A 735 -14.11 34.99 15.55
C ASP A 735 -12.58 34.75 15.53
N PHE A 736 -12.03 34.69 14.31
CA PHE A 736 -10.61 34.48 14.05
C PHE A 736 -9.88 35.77 13.63
N HIS A 737 -10.54 36.93 13.72
CA HIS A 737 -9.99 38.21 13.25
C HIS A 737 -9.71 39.20 14.37
N SER A 738 -10.43 39.12 15.48
CA SER A 738 -10.25 40.00 16.63
C SER A 738 -8.99 39.66 17.41
N GLY A 739 -8.00 40.55 17.37
CA GLY A 739 -6.81 40.45 18.20
C GLY A 739 -5.76 41.48 17.84
N SER A 740 -4.80 41.68 18.74
CA SER A 740 -3.82 42.77 18.61
C SER A 740 -2.36 42.34 18.56
N GLN A 741 -2.05 41.07 18.78
CA GLN A 741 -0.69 40.56 18.71
C GLN A 741 -0.59 39.59 17.54
N PHE A 742 0.43 39.78 16.71
CA PHE A 742 0.70 39.00 15.51
C PHE A 742 2.17 38.59 15.53
N THR A 743 2.46 37.33 15.23
CA THR A 743 3.81 36.78 15.22
C THR A 743 3.88 35.63 14.23
N VAL A 744 5.09 35.22 13.91
CA VAL A 744 5.39 33.93 13.27
C VAL A 744 6.10 32.97 14.22
N GLY A 745 6.42 33.39 15.45
CA GLY A 745 6.94 32.51 16.50
C GLY A 745 5.84 31.81 17.29
N ALA A 746 6.09 31.60 18.57
CA ALA A 746 5.20 30.90 19.50
C ALA A 746 3.74 31.35 19.35
N LEU A 747 2.82 30.39 19.48
CA LEU A 747 1.37 30.55 19.38
C LEU A 747 0.82 30.70 17.95
N SER A 748 1.67 30.87 16.93
CA SER A 748 1.20 31.10 15.55
C SER A 748 2.10 30.52 14.45
N ASP A 749 3.28 30.03 14.78
CA ASP A 749 4.24 29.39 13.87
C ASP A 749 3.62 28.38 12.88
N SER A 750 3.21 27.23 13.41
CA SER A 750 2.86 26.02 12.66
C SER A 750 1.60 26.17 11.82
N VAL A 751 0.72 27.14 12.12
CA VAL A 751 -0.46 27.41 11.27
C VAL A 751 -0.03 27.93 9.89
N TYR A 752 1.00 28.79 9.83
CA TYR A 752 1.55 29.27 8.56
C TYR A 752 2.35 28.20 7.84
N GLU A 753 3.02 27.34 8.61
CA GLU A 753 3.74 26.18 8.11
C GLU A 753 2.80 25.19 7.40
N TYR A 754 1.70 24.83 8.07
CA TYR A 754 0.74 23.84 7.60
C TYR A 754 -0.03 24.35 6.40
N MET A 755 -0.30 25.66 6.31
CA MET A 755 -0.87 26.23 5.08
C MET A 755 -0.01 25.93 3.85
N LEU A 756 1.31 26.06 3.91
CA LEU A 756 2.13 25.68 2.77
C LEU A 756 2.22 24.16 2.61
N LYS A 757 2.46 23.43 3.71
CA LYS A 757 2.71 21.98 3.69
C LYS A 757 1.48 21.16 3.27
N MET A 758 0.27 21.69 3.43
CA MET A 758 -0.97 21.09 2.90
C MET A 758 -1.00 21.01 1.36
N VAL A 759 -0.33 21.94 0.67
CA VAL A 759 -0.25 21.98 -0.81
C VAL A 759 0.39 20.69 -1.36
N PRO A 760 1.62 20.30 -0.96
CA PRO A 760 2.19 19.03 -1.39
C PRO A 760 1.47 17.79 -0.86
N LEU A 761 0.84 17.84 0.32
CA LEU A 761 0.10 16.69 0.87
C LEU A 761 -1.12 16.34 0.00
N LEU A 762 -1.90 17.35 -0.39
CA LEU A 762 -3.09 17.19 -1.24
C LEU A 762 -2.78 17.07 -2.74
N GLY A 763 -1.50 17.24 -3.15
CA GLY A 763 -1.14 17.29 -4.56
C GLY A 763 -1.61 18.57 -5.27
N GLY A 764 -1.67 19.69 -4.53
CA GLY A 764 -2.09 21.03 -4.95
C GLY A 764 -3.35 21.52 -4.23
N SER A 765 -3.45 22.81 -3.89
CA SER A 765 -4.67 23.39 -3.31
C SER A 765 -4.72 24.91 -3.41
N ASP A 766 -5.71 25.44 -4.13
CA ASP A 766 -5.90 26.89 -4.30
C ASP A 766 -6.21 27.60 -2.98
N LEU A 767 -6.96 26.95 -2.08
CA LEU A 767 -7.33 27.50 -0.78
C LEU A 767 -6.09 27.79 0.06
N TYR A 768 -5.28 26.76 0.27
CA TYR A 768 -4.09 26.83 1.11
C TYR A 768 -3.00 27.72 0.49
N GLU A 769 -2.80 27.65 -0.84
CA GLU A 769 -1.86 28.53 -1.54
C GLU A 769 -2.24 30.00 -1.44
N THR A 770 -3.53 30.33 -1.58
CA THR A 770 -4.01 31.71 -1.48
C THR A 770 -3.84 32.25 -0.07
N MET A 771 -4.23 31.46 0.94
CA MET A 771 -4.07 31.83 2.34
C MET A 771 -2.59 32.05 2.69
N TYR A 772 -1.74 31.11 2.32
CA TYR A 772 -0.30 31.18 2.56
C TYR A 772 0.33 32.41 1.88
N THR A 773 0.01 32.66 0.61
CA THR A 773 0.62 33.77 -0.15
C THR A 773 0.31 35.11 0.50
N LYS A 774 -0.97 35.35 0.87
CA LYS A 774 -1.38 36.57 1.59
C LYS A 774 -0.71 36.70 2.95
N ALA A 775 -0.57 35.59 3.68
CA ALA A 775 0.10 35.60 4.97
C ALA A 775 1.58 35.95 4.84
N VAL A 776 2.28 35.34 3.89
CA VAL A 776 3.70 35.61 3.66
C VAL A 776 3.95 37.04 3.17
N ASP A 777 3.08 37.60 2.33
CA ASP A 777 3.19 39.00 1.92
C ASP A 777 3.15 39.94 3.15
N ALA A 778 2.19 39.71 4.06
CA ALA A 778 2.07 40.47 5.31
C ALA A 778 3.25 40.23 6.28
N ILE A 779 3.74 38.99 6.38
CA ILE A 779 4.94 38.64 7.17
C ILE A 779 6.16 39.39 6.64
N ILE A 780 6.38 39.33 5.32
CA ILE A 780 7.48 40.04 4.66
C ILE A 780 7.36 41.53 4.93
N GLU A 781 6.17 42.11 4.84
CA GLU A 781 5.99 43.55 5.01
C GLU A 781 6.20 44.03 6.45
N HIS A 782 5.63 43.33 7.43
CA HIS A 782 5.46 43.86 8.78
C HIS A 782 6.26 43.14 9.87
N ILE A 783 6.65 41.89 9.66
CA ILE A 783 7.32 41.05 10.68
C ILE A 783 8.84 41.03 10.50
N LEU A 784 9.31 40.97 9.25
CA LEU A 784 10.73 40.86 8.97
C LEU A 784 11.44 42.20 9.18
N PHE A 785 12.59 42.16 9.84
CA PHE A 785 13.44 43.33 10.04
C PHE A 785 14.92 43.00 9.90
N ARG A 786 15.72 44.01 9.56
CA ARG A 786 17.17 43.92 9.58
C ARG A 786 17.67 44.39 10.95
N PRO A 787 18.50 43.62 11.67
CA PRO A 787 19.08 44.08 12.92
C PRO A 787 20.26 45.04 12.68
N LEU A 788 20.36 46.06 13.52
CA LEU A 788 21.49 47.00 13.57
C LEU A 788 22.67 46.33 14.28
N LEU A 789 23.65 45.88 13.51
CA LEU A 789 24.81 45.12 14.00
C LEU A 789 26.14 45.66 13.46
N PRO A 790 27.25 45.47 14.18
CA PRO A 790 28.60 45.74 13.64
C PRO A 790 28.85 44.94 12.37
N HIS A 791 29.68 45.47 11.47
CA HIS A 791 30.03 44.86 10.17
C HIS A 791 28.87 44.65 9.19
N GLU A 792 27.69 45.19 9.49
CA GLU A 792 26.55 45.32 8.57
C GLU A 792 26.18 43.99 7.87
N PRO A 793 25.98 42.89 8.62
CA PRO A 793 25.81 41.58 8.02
C PRO A 793 24.53 41.51 7.19
N ASP A 794 24.63 40.82 6.05
CA ASP A 794 23.49 40.69 5.16
C ASP A 794 22.56 39.53 5.56
N PHE A 795 21.65 39.78 6.51
CA PHE A 795 20.57 38.89 6.92
C PHE A 795 19.38 39.63 7.54
N LEU A 796 18.28 38.91 7.74
CA LEU A 796 17.05 39.39 8.38
C LEU A 796 16.70 38.51 9.58
N LEU A 797 15.86 39.04 10.47
CA LEU A 797 15.23 38.32 11.58
C LEU A 797 13.72 38.54 11.55
N ALA A 798 12.97 37.66 12.20
CA ALA A 798 11.54 37.81 12.40
C ALA A 798 11.26 38.44 13.78
N GLY A 799 10.38 39.45 13.80
CA GLY A 799 9.88 40.10 15.00
C GLY A 799 8.43 39.73 15.32
N LYS A 800 7.78 40.58 16.10
CA LYS A 800 6.33 40.54 16.38
C LYS A 800 5.70 41.86 15.97
N VAL A 801 4.39 41.88 15.74
CA VAL A 801 3.63 43.10 15.47
C VAL A 801 2.52 43.26 16.49
N SER A 802 2.45 44.47 17.07
CA SER A 802 1.28 44.91 17.82
C SER A 802 0.40 45.76 16.92
N ALA A 803 -0.86 45.38 16.78
CA ALA A 803 -1.86 46.07 15.98
C ALA A 803 -3.17 46.20 16.79
N PRO A 804 -3.28 47.20 17.69
CA PRO A 804 -4.47 47.38 18.54
C PRO A 804 -5.74 47.66 17.72
N THR A 805 -5.58 48.38 16.62
CA THR A 805 -6.63 48.76 15.68
C THR A 805 -6.10 48.63 14.24
N PRO A 806 -6.98 48.46 13.24
CA PRO A 806 -6.57 48.38 11.83
C PRO A 806 -5.73 49.60 11.42
N GLY A 807 -4.57 49.36 10.81
CA GLY A 807 -3.66 50.40 10.33
C GLY A 807 -2.70 50.98 11.37
N GLN A 808 -2.84 50.66 12.67
CA GLN A 808 -1.89 51.06 13.70
C GLN A 808 -0.89 49.93 14.00
N LEU A 809 0.12 49.77 13.14
CA LEU A 809 1.09 48.68 13.22
C LEU A 809 2.38 49.13 13.92
N ALA A 810 2.81 48.37 14.93
CA ALA A 810 4.08 48.58 15.61
C ALA A 810 4.91 47.28 15.64
N LEU A 811 6.01 47.26 14.89
CA LEU A 811 7.01 46.19 14.97
C LEU A 811 7.66 46.20 16.36
N LYS A 812 7.64 45.04 17.00
CA LYS A 812 8.46 44.70 18.16
C LYS A 812 9.61 43.81 17.66
N PRO A 813 10.86 44.29 17.66
CA PRO A 813 12.03 43.56 17.16
C PRO A 813 12.49 42.48 18.17
N GLU A 814 11.54 41.64 18.58
CA GLU A 814 11.70 40.53 19.50
C GLU A 814 11.70 39.25 18.68
N THR A 815 12.84 38.58 18.64
CA THR A 815 13.05 37.35 17.88
C THR A 815 13.06 36.17 18.85
N GLU A 816 12.34 35.13 18.49
CA GLU A 816 12.27 33.86 19.21
C GLU A 816 13.03 32.80 18.43
N HIS A 817 13.61 31.82 19.12
CA HIS A 817 14.20 30.65 18.47
C HIS A 817 13.15 29.91 17.62
N LEU A 818 11.91 29.79 18.14
CA LEU A 818 10.76 29.22 17.43
C LEU A 818 10.53 29.85 16.05
N ALA A 819 10.80 31.14 15.86
CA ALA A 819 10.63 31.79 14.56
C ALA A 819 11.68 31.36 13.50
N CYS A 820 12.70 30.59 13.89
CA CYS A 820 13.77 30.16 12.99
C CYS A 820 13.36 29.13 11.95
N PHE A 821 12.20 28.47 12.07
CA PHE A 821 11.67 27.57 11.02
C PHE A 821 11.32 28.33 9.73
N LEU A 822 11.04 29.63 9.82
CA LEU A 822 10.55 30.46 8.71
C LEU A 822 11.50 30.46 7.50
N GLY A 823 12.81 30.34 7.74
CA GLY A 823 13.81 30.20 6.67
C GLY A 823 13.55 28.96 5.80
N GLY A 824 13.36 27.80 6.43
CA GLY A 824 13.00 26.54 5.77
C GLY A 824 11.64 26.62 5.08
N LEU A 825 10.65 27.24 5.72
CA LEU A 825 9.33 27.45 5.14
C LEU A 825 9.37 28.29 3.85
N LEU A 826 10.10 29.42 3.85
CA LEU A 826 10.29 30.23 2.63
C LEU A 826 11.13 29.51 1.57
N ALA A 827 12.10 28.70 1.98
CA ALA A 827 12.87 27.88 1.04
C ALA A 827 11.94 26.91 0.31
N LEU A 828 11.08 26.19 1.06
CA LEU A 828 10.08 25.28 0.51
C LEU A 828 9.11 26.02 -0.42
N SER A 829 8.65 27.20 -0.01
CA SER A 829 7.75 28.06 -0.78
C SER A 829 8.36 28.50 -2.10
N SER A 830 9.65 28.83 -2.12
CA SER A 830 10.35 29.26 -3.34
C SER A 830 10.26 28.22 -4.46
N ARG A 831 10.25 26.93 -4.09
CA ARG A 831 10.11 25.81 -5.02
C ARG A 831 8.67 25.58 -5.40
N LEU A 832 7.76 25.47 -4.41
CA LEU A 832 6.35 25.16 -4.63
C LEU A 832 5.63 26.25 -5.44
N LEU A 833 5.93 27.51 -5.18
CA LEU A 833 5.30 28.68 -5.81
C LEU A 833 6.16 29.33 -6.89
N ASN A 834 7.36 28.78 -7.16
CA ASN A 834 8.32 29.32 -8.13
C ASN A 834 8.67 30.81 -7.87
N ASN A 835 9.03 31.14 -6.63
CA ASN A 835 9.30 32.51 -6.18
C ASN A 835 10.75 32.69 -5.70
N GLN A 836 11.58 33.37 -6.50
CA GLN A 836 12.99 33.60 -6.19
C GLN A 836 13.19 34.53 -4.98
N ILE A 837 12.28 35.49 -4.74
CA ILE A 837 12.35 36.38 -3.57
C ILE A 837 12.27 35.55 -2.29
N HIS A 838 11.42 34.53 -2.25
CA HIS A 838 11.33 33.63 -1.10
C HIS A 838 12.64 32.87 -0.86
N LEU A 839 13.35 32.46 -1.92
CA LEU A 839 14.65 31.78 -1.75
C LEU A 839 15.73 32.72 -1.19
N ASP A 840 15.74 33.98 -1.62
CA ASP A 840 16.71 34.96 -1.12
C ASP A 840 16.41 35.39 0.32
N LEU A 841 15.13 35.50 0.68
CA LEU A 841 14.70 35.71 2.06
C LEU A 841 14.99 34.49 2.95
N ALA A 842 14.78 33.27 2.44
CA ALA A 842 15.12 32.04 3.15
C ALA A 842 16.60 32.01 3.55
N ARG A 843 17.50 32.31 2.60
CA ARG A 843 18.94 32.41 2.89
C ARG A 843 19.25 33.45 3.97
N GLN A 844 18.63 34.63 3.89
CA GLN A 844 18.81 35.68 4.87
C GLN A 844 18.30 35.26 6.26
N LEU A 845 17.12 34.67 6.37
CA LEU A 845 16.55 34.25 7.67
C LEU A 845 17.34 33.09 8.28
N THR A 846 17.69 32.07 7.50
CA THR A 846 18.51 30.95 7.98
C THR A 846 19.87 31.45 8.47
N LYS A 847 20.51 32.37 7.73
CA LYS A 847 21.77 32.98 8.14
C LYS A 847 21.62 33.83 9.42
N GLY A 848 20.50 34.54 9.56
CA GLY A 848 20.17 35.26 10.79
C GLY A 848 20.07 34.35 12.00
N CYS A 849 19.40 33.20 11.87
CA CYS A 849 19.32 32.20 12.93
C CYS A 849 20.66 31.53 13.25
N ILE A 850 21.50 31.26 12.25
CA ILE A 850 22.88 30.80 12.48
C ILE A 850 23.67 31.86 13.26
N TYR A 851 23.53 33.13 12.90
CA TYR A 851 24.17 34.22 13.64
C TYR A 851 23.69 34.30 15.09
N LEU A 852 22.41 34.03 15.38
CA LEU A 852 21.92 33.97 16.76
C LEU A 852 22.59 32.85 17.58
N TYR A 853 23.09 31.78 16.97
CA TYR A 853 23.94 30.81 17.68
C TYR A 853 25.35 31.38 17.92
N ASP A 854 25.91 32.06 16.93
CA ASP A 854 27.28 32.61 16.97
C ASP A 854 27.43 33.83 17.89
N ALA A 855 26.33 34.53 18.16
CA ALA A 855 26.32 35.73 19.00
C ALA A 855 26.52 35.43 20.50
N PHE A 856 26.44 34.15 20.91
CA PHE A 856 26.46 33.74 22.31
C PHE A 856 27.73 32.94 22.64
N PRO A 857 28.28 33.04 23.87
CA PRO A 857 29.56 32.43 24.23
C PRO A 857 29.63 30.92 24.02
N LEU A 858 28.52 30.22 24.26
CA LEU A 858 28.42 28.77 24.12
C LEU A 858 28.17 28.31 22.69
N GLY A 859 27.99 29.24 21.74
CA GLY A 859 27.63 28.90 20.36
C GLY A 859 26.23 28.28 20.24
N ILE A 860 25.31 28.70 21.12
CA ILE A 860 23.93 28.25 21.24
C ILE A 860 23.03 29.48 21.42
N ALA A 861 21.96 29.57 20.65
CA ALA A 861 21.00 30.68 20.74
C ALA A 861 20.12 30.57 21.99
N ALA A 862 19.73 31.74 22.53
CA ALA A 862 18.70 31.87 23.55
C ALA A 862 17.29 31.58 22.98
N GLU A 863 16.30 31.36 23.83
CA GLU A 863 14.90 31.22 23.42
C GLU A 863 14.31 32.55 22.92
N ASP A 864 14.46 33.64 23.69
CA ASP A 864 13.87 34.95 23.35
C ASP A 864 14.88 36.08 23.50
N MET A 865 14.99 36.90 22.46
CA MET A 865 15.92 38.02 22.41
C MET A 865 15.34 39.22 21.67
N SER A 866 15.90 40.40 21.94
CA SER A 866 15.40 41.64 21.35
C SER A 866 16.56 42.45 20.82
N LEU A 867 16.45 42.91 19.58
CA LEU A 867 17.51 43.62 18.88
C LEU A 867 17.05 45.02 18.47
N VAL A 868 18.00 45.88 18.12
CA VAL A 868 17.68 47.17 17.51
C VAL A 868 17.40 46.97 16.02
N PRO A 869 16.23 47.37 15.49
CA PRO A 869 15.93 47.27 14.08
C PRO A 869 16.54 48.46 13.31
N CYS A 870 17.00 48.20 12.09
CA CYS A 870 17.34 49.23 11.13
C CYS A 870 16.08 49.99 10.67
N LEU A 871 16.24 51.26 10.27
CA LEU A 871 15.13 52.04 9.68
C LEU A 871 14.64 51.48 8.34
N SER A 872 15.51 50.78 7.61
CA SER A 872 15.19 50.12 6.36
C SER A 872 15.84 48.73 6.31
N ARG A 873 15.23 47.84 5.54
CA ARG A 873 15.69 46.47 5.32
C ARG A 873 16.82 46.36 4.29
N THR A 874 17.20 47.45 3.63
CA THR A 874 18.30 47.46 2.65
C THR A 874 19.67 47.52 3.36
N PRO A 875 20.67 46.68 3.00
CA PRO A 875 21.98 46.67 3.68
C PRO A 875 22.65 48.04 3.72
N SER A 876 22.68 48.74 2.58
CA SER A 876 23.31 50.07 2.42
C SER A 876 22.69 51.19 3.27
N SER A 877 21.60 50.91 3.98
CA SER A 877 20.87 51.88 4.81
C SER A 877 20.94 51.58 6.30
N CYS A 878 21.78 50.63 6.72
CA CYS A 878 21.91 50.26 8.13
C CYS A 878 23.36 50.30 8.65
N PRO A 879 24.02 51.47 8.64
CA PRO A 879 25.35 51.60 9.22
C PRO A 879 25.31 51.43 10.75
N TRP A 880 26.29 50.74 11.30
CA TRP A 880 26.41 50.53 12.75
C TRP A 880 26.44 51.86 13.51
N ASN A 881 25.63 51.96 14.58
CA ASN A 881 25.56 53.15 15.43
C ASN A 881 25.43 52.75 16.91
N ALA A 882 26.56 52.83 17.62
CA ALA A 882 26.61 52.50 19.05
C ALA A 882 25.71 53.41 19.91
N THR A 883 25.57 54.70 19.55
CA THR A 883 24.71 55.63 20.30
C THR A 883 23.24 55.26 20.20
N LEU A 884 22.77 54.87 19.01
CA LEU A 884 21.41 54.38 18.82
C LEU A 884 21.19 53.08 19.59
N TRP A 885 22.16 52.17 19.58
CA TRP A 885 22.10 50.95 20.37
C TRP A 885 22.00 51.24 21.87
N HIS A 886 22.87 52.08 22.43
CA HIS A 886 22.86 52.46 23.84
C HIS A 886 21.53 53.13 24.24
N ALA A 887 20.98 54.00 23.39
CA ALA A 887 19.68 54.61 23.62
C ALA A 887 18.54 53.56 23.65
N ALA A 888 18.59 52.57 22.77
CA ALA A 888 17.61 51.49 22.74
C ALA A 888 17.69 50.56 23.97
N VAL A 889 18.91 50.27 24.47
CA VAL A 889 19.10 49.52 25.73
C VAL A 889 18.44 50.24 26.91
N LEU A 890 18.63 51.57 27.00
CA LEU A 890 18.02 52.40 28.04
C LEU A 890 16.49 52.47 27.91
N ALA A 891 15.97 52.63 26.70
CA ALA A 891 14.54 52.72 26.43
C ALA A 891 13.77 51.46 26.83
N ARG A 892 14.43 50.30 26.87
CA ARG A 892 13.85 49.00 27.22
C ARG A 892 13.83 48.71 28.72
N GLN A 893 14.50 49.52 29.54
CA GLN A 893 14.44 49.36 30.99
C GLN A 893 13.05 49.72 31.52
N PRO A 894 12.51 48.97 32.50
CA PRO A 894 11.23 49.29 33.11
C PRO A 894 11.26 50.70 33.69
N ARG A 895 10.25 51.52 33.36
CA ARG A 895 10.08 52.83 34.00
C ARG A 895 9.75 52.59 35.49
N PRO A 896 10.45 53.22 36.44
CA PRO A 896 10.22 52.97 37.86
C PRO A 896 8.79 53.36 38.24
N PHE A 897 7.93 52.37 38.49
CA PHE A 897 6.68 52.53 39.21
C PHE A 897 7.04 52.68 40.69
N VAL A 898 7.15 53.92 41.17
CA VAL A 898 7.06 54.27 42.59
C VAL A 898 7.91 53.38 43.52
N GLN A 899 9.24 53.42 43.40
CA GLN A 899 10.12 53.08 44.53
C GLN A 899 10.58 54.38 45.18
N SER A 900 10.37 54.49 46.50
CA SER A 900 10.62 55.67 47.33
C SER A 900 12.11 55.99 47.55
N ILE A 901 13.03 55.25 46.92
CA ILE A 901 14.46 55.58 46.88
C ILE A 901 15.00 55.18 45.50
N PRO A 902 15.26 56.12 44.57
CA PRO A 902 15.98 55.81 43.35
C PRO A 902 17.41 55.33 43.71
N PRO A 903 17.98 54.36 42.97
CA PRO A 903 19.41 54.04 43.13
C PRO A 903 20.23 55.34 42.99
N PRO A 904 21.34 55.48 43.73
CA PRO A 904 22.09 56.75 43.81
C PRO A 904 22.58 57.26 42.44
N PHE A 905 22.60 56.39 41.42
CA PHE A 905 22.84 56.74 40.03
C PHE A 905 21.86 55.98 39.11
N PRO A 906 21.22 56.63 38.12
CA PRO A 906 20.47 55.90 37.09
C PRO A 906 21.43 54.99 36.31
N PRO A 907 21.05 53.75 35.98
CA PRO A 907 21.92 52.85 35.23
C PRO A 907 22.24 53.45 33.86
N THR A 908 23.52 53.52 33.52
CA THR A 908 24.00 53.89 32.17
C THR A 908 23.81 52.71 31.23
N ALA A 909 23.75 52.97 29.91
CA ALA A 909 23.65 51.91 28.91
C ALA A 909 24.82 50.91 29.06
N GLU A 910 26.03 51.41 29.27
CA GLU A 910 27.25 50.63 29.45
C GLU A 910 27.17 49.73 30.69
N SER A 911 26.59 50.22 31.80
CA SER A 911 26.40 49.41 33.01
C SER A 911 25.43 48.25 32.78
N ILE A 912 24.37 48.47 32.00
CA ILE A 912 23.38 47.44 31.67
C ILE A 912 23.97 46.42 30.69
N ILE A 913 24.63 46.90 29.63
CA ILE A 913 25.31 46.05 28.64
C ILE A 913 26.30 45.12 29.34
N THR A 914 27.12 45.67 30.25
CA THR A 914 28.10 44.90 31.01
C THR A 914 27.43 43.90 31.95
N ALA A 915 26.43 44.34 32.75
CA ALA A 915 25.76 43.50 33.73
C ALA A 915 24.99 42.34 33.07
N GLN A 916 24.34 42.59 31.93
CA GLN A 916 23.58 41.59 31.20
C GLN A 916 24.40 40.84 30.15
N LYS A 917 25.67 41.23 29.94
CA LYS A 917 26.57 40.71 28.89
C LYS A 917 25.98 40.81 27.48
N LEU A 918 25.27 41.91 27.16
CA LEU A 918 24.56 42.03 25.89
C LEU A 918 25.55 42.08 24.71
N PRO A 919 25.42 41.20 23.71
CA PRO A 919 26.18 41.34 22.47
C PRO A 919 25.80 42.64 21.75
N PRO A 920 26.70 43.22 20.91
CA PRO A 920 26.39 44.40 20.13
C PRO A 920 25.08 44.29 19.34
N GLY A 921 24.23 45.32 19.46
CA GLY A 921 22.91 45.40 18.82
C GLY A 921 21.76 44.73 19.58
N PHE A 922 22.04 43.93 20.60
CA PHE A 922 21.01 43.33 21.47
C PHE A 922 20.58 44.32 22.56
N THR A 923 19.28 44.45 22.77
CA THR A 923 18.68 45.32 23.80
C THR A 923 18.27 44.57 25.04
N SER A 924 17.94 43.27 24.91
CA SER A 924 17.68 42.35 26.01
C SER A 924 17.72 40.90 25.53
N ILE A 925 18.00 39.98 26.44
CA ILE A 925 17.78 38.54 26.26
C ILE A 925 16.79 38.13 27.33
N THR A 926 15.51 38.06 26.97
CA THR A 926 14.39 37.91 27.91
C THR A 926 14.23 36.49 28.40
N ASN A 927 14.58 35.51 27.57
CA ASN A 927 14.57 34.10 27.93
C ASN A 927 15.89 33.47 27.50
N ARG A 928 16.78 33.26 28.48
CA ARG A 928 18.16 32.79 28.27
C ARG A 928 18.29 31.27 28.22
N HIS A 929 17.18 30.54 28.32
CA HIS A 929 17.20 29.10 28.25
C HIS A 929 17.63 28.62 26.85
N TYR A 930 17.96 27.34 26.75
CA TYR A 930 17.99 26.62 25.47
C TYR A 930 17.37 25.25 25.66
N MET A 931 16.23 25.00 25.02
CA MET A 931 15.43 23.80 25.26
C MET A 931 15.71 22.64 24.29
N LEU A 932 16.88 22.61 23.65
CA LEU A 932 17.25 21.58 22.65
C LEU A 932 16.43 21.64 21.34
N ARG A 933 15.82 22.79 21.04
CA ARG A 933 14.86 22.95 19.94
C ARG A 933 15.47 22.85 18.53
N PRO A 934 14.68 22.46 17.51
CA PRO A 934 15.17 22.09 16.18
C PRO A 934 15.12 23.20 15.10
N GLU A 935 14.41 24.30 15.29
CA GLU A 935 13.85 25.16 14.22
C GLU A 935 14.93 25.77 13.31
N ALA A 936 16.06 26.19 13.89
CA ALA A 936 17.22 26.64 13.12
C ALA A 936 17.86 25.51 12.27
N LEU A 937 17.91 24.29 12.82
CA LEU A 937 18.44 23.11 12.14
C LEU A 937 17.47 22.55 11.09
N GLU A 938 16.16 22.67 11.29
CA GLU A 938 15.13 22.42 10.27
C GLU A 938 15.37 23.33 9.06
N SER A 939 15.49 24.64 9.31
CA SER A 939 15.78 25.63 8.26
C SER A 939 17.03 25.29 7.47
N ILE A 940 18.09 24.88 8.15
CA ILE A 940 19.35 24.44 7.53
C ILE A 940 19.12 23.19 6.67
N PHE A 941 18.43 22.18 7.21
CA PHE A 941 18.12 20.94 6.49
C PHE A 941 17.33 21.21 5.21
N ILE A 942 16.21 21.95 5.30
CA ILE A 942 15.35 22.23 4.15
C ILE A 942 16.11 23.06 3.11
N LEU A 943 16.79 24.14 3.53
CA LEU A 943 17.53 24.99 2.62
C LEU A 943 18.70 24.24 1.95
N TYR A 944 19.38 23.36 2.67
CA TYR A 944 20.41 22.47 2.11
C TYR A 944 19.81 21.53 1.07
N ARG A 945 18.69 20.85 1.38
CA ARG A 945 18.00 19.96 0.44
C ARG A 945 17.57 20.69 -0.83
N ILE A 946 17.22 21.97 -0.74
CA ILE A 946 16.76 22.79 -1.87
C ILE A 946 17.90 23.36 -2.70
N THR A 947 19.01 23.76 -2.07
CA THR A 947 20.11 24.50 -2.72
C THR A 947 21.30 23.62 -3.08
N GLY A 948 21.57 22.58 -2.29
CA GLY A 948 22.80 21.80 -2.34
C GLY A 948 24.02 22.51 -1.74
N ASP A 949 23.84 23.64 -1.03
CA ASP A 949 24.94 24.43 -0.48
C ASP A 949 25.70 23.65 0.62
N PRO A 950 26.98 23.28 0.42
CA PRO A 950 27.73 22.52 1.39
C PRO A 950 27.99 23.28 2.70
N GLN A 951 28.02 24.62 2.69
CA GLN A 951 28.28 25.44 3.87
C GLN A 951 27.24 25.20 4.97
N LEU A 952 25.99 24.98 4.59
CA LEU A 952 24.89 24.68 5.50
C LEU A 952 25.14 23.41 6.32
N ARG A 953 25.84 22.41 5.76
CA ARG A 953 26.25 21.22 6.52
C ARG A 953 27.39 21.51 7.49
N ASP A 954 28.29 22.42 7.14
CA ASP A 954 29.36 22.83 8.05
C ASP A 954 28.79 23.66 9.22
N ASP A 955 27.80 24.51 8.95
CA ASP A 955 27.08 25.25 9.98
C ASP A 955 26.28 24.30 10.91
N ALA A 956 25.53 23.34 10.34
CA ALA A 956 24.84 22.31 11.13
C ALA A 956 25.81 21.51 12.00
N TRP A 957 26.98 21.14 11.47
CA TRP A 957 27.98 20.38 12.21
C TRP A 957 28.54 21.19 13.37
N ARG A 958 28.88 22.46 13.13
CA ARG A 958 29.36 23.37 14.14
C ARG A 958 28.33 23.56 15.26
N MET A 959 27.08 23.83 14.92
CA MET A 959 25.97 23.93 15.89
C MET A 959 25.82 22.64 16.70
N PHE A 960 25.82 21.47 16.05
CA PHE A 960 25.77 20.18 16.74
C PHE A 960 26.94 19.99 17.71
N THR A 961 28.17 20.34 17.33
CA THR A 961 29.32 20.21 18.22
C THR A 961 29.23 21.12 19.44
N HIS A 962 28.72 22.36 19.29
CA HIS A 962 28.46 23.26 20.42
C HIS A 962 27.36 22.71 21.34
N ILE A 963 26.26 22.22 20.77
CA ILE A 963 25.18 21.57 21.53
C ILE A 963 25.73 20.36 22.29
N GLN A 964 26.51 19.48 21.66
CA GLN A 964 27.08 18.32 22.35
C GLN A 964 28.05 18.74 23.46
N SER A 965 28.88 19.75 23.24
CA SER A 965 29.80 20.29 24.25
C SER A 965 29.06 20.82 25.48
N ALA A 966 28.06 21.68 25.26
CA ALA A 966 27.38 22.37 26.34
C ALA A 966 26.27 21.55 27.01
N ARG A 967 25.63 20.61 26.29
CA ARG A 967 24.36 19.99 26.70
C ARG A 967 24.45 18.52 27.08
N ARG A 968 25.53 17.82 26.72
CA ARG A 968 25.70 16.40 27.05
C ARG A 968 25.77 16.18 28.55
N THR A 969 25.06 15.15 29.02
CA THR A 969 25.13 14.59 30.38
C THR A 969 25.72 13.18 30.33
N GLU A 970 25.82 12.51 31.48
CA GLU A 970 26.17 11.09 31.54
C GLU A 970 25.13 10.22 30.80
N LEU A 971 23.85 10.55 30.97
CA LEU A 971 22.73 9.77 30.43
C LEU A 971 22.34 10.18 29.01
N ALA A 972 22.26 11.49 28.73
CA ALA A 972 21.61 12.00 27.52
C ALA A 972 22.06 13.44 27.17
N ASN A 973 21.13 14.30 26.77
CA ASN A 973 21.32 15.73 26.56
C ASN A 973 20.24 16.48 27.36
N ALA A 974 20.59 17.66 27.88
CA ALA A 974 19.72 18.42 28.78
C ALA A 974 19.40 19.81 28.25
N ALA A 975 18.29 20.44 28.64
CA ALA A 975 18.00 21.86 28.43
C ALA A 975 18.90 22.78 29.30
N LEU A 976 19.29 23.96 28.80
CA LEU A 976 20.21 24.90 29.47
C LEU A 976 19.47 26.00 30.20
N ALA A 977 19.94 26.36 31.41
CA ALA A 977 19.38 27.46 32.18
C ALA A 977 19.75 28.86 31.63
N ASP A 978 21.01 29.06 31.22
CA ASP A 978 21.50 30.35 30.71
C ASP A 978 22.59 30.11 29.64
N VAL A 979 22.32 30.50 28.39
CA VAL A 979 23.28 30.43 27.27
C VAL A 979 24.46 31.40 27.39
N MET A 980 24.39 32.38 28.30
CA MET A 980 25.43 33.40 28.56
C MET A 980 26.45 33.00 29.63
N ASP A 981 26.27 31.85 30.26
CA ASP A 981 27.13 31.37 31.34
C ASP A 981 27.65 29.96 31.04
N GLU A 982 28.97 29.85 30.85
CA GLU A 982 29.65 28.58 30.55
C GLU A 982 29.54 27.57 31.70
N GLN A 983 29.27 28.04 32.92
CA GLN A 983 29.07 27.20 34.10
C GLN A 983 27.58 26.96 34.40
N ALA A 984 26.68 27.42 33.54
CA ALA A 984 25.26 27.34 33.79
C ALA A 984 24.79 25.89 33.96
N ARG A 985 23.86 25.74 34.90
CA ARG A 985 23.29 24.45 35.27
C ARG A 985 22.58 23.83 34.06
N LYS A 986 22.87 22.55 33.82
CA LYS A 986 22.03 21.70 32.96
C LYS A 986 20.71 21.42 33.69
N LEU A 987 19.60 21.80 33.08
CA LEU A 987 18.26 21.49 33.59
C LEU A 987 17.99 20.00 33.45
N ASP A 988 17.12 19.49 34.32
CA ASP A 988 16.78 18.07 34.33
C ASP A 988 15.60 17.77 33.40
N GLU A 989 15.71 18.28 32.16
CA GLU A 989 14.66 18.30 31.13
C GLU A 989 15.26 17.93 29.77
N MET A 990 14.62 16.98 29.08
CA MET A 990 14.88 16.59 27.69
C MET A 990 13.52 16.26 27.06
N GLU A 991 12.99 17.19 26.29
CA GLU A 991 11.71 17.02 25.62
C GLU A 991 11.81 15.99 24.49
N SER A 992 10.69 15.35 24.12
CA SER A 992 10.67 14.25 23.13
C SER A 992 11.23 14.67 21.76
N TYR A 993 11.00 15.92 21.34
CA TYR A 993 11.50 16.49 20.09
C TYR A 993 13.02 16.52 19.95
N TRP A 994 13.79 16.37 21.04
CA TRP A 994 15.25 16.21 20.89
C TRP A 994 15.59 14.98 20.03
N LEU A 995 14.86 13.88 20.26
CA LEU A 995 14.99 12.65 19.49
C LEU A 995 14.22 12.72 18.17
N ALA A 996 12.98 13.21 18.20
CA ALA A 996 12.10 13.23 17.04
C ALA A 996 12.49 14.28 15.99
N GLU A 997 13.05 15.43 16.40
CA GLU A 997 13.29 16.54 15.48
C GLU A 997 14.77 16.88 15.35
N THR A 998 15.39 17.34 16.43
CA THR A 998 16.72 17.95 16.36
C THR A 998 17.77 16.96 15.84
N LEU A 999 17.79 15.75 16.41
CA LEU A 999 18.69 14.69 15.94
C LEU A 999 18.29 14.12 14.57
N LYS A 1000 16.99 14.09 14.23
CA LYS A 1000 16.50 13.65 12.91
C LYS A 1000 16.97 14.61 11.81
N TYR A 1001 16.77 15.92 11.95
CA TYR A 1001 17.20 16.90 10.95
C TYR A 1001 18.72 16.91 10.78
N LEU A 1002 19.48 16.81 11.87
CA LEU A 1002 20.94 16.66 11.81
C LEU A 1002 21.35 15.39 11.06
N TYR A 1003 20.73 14.25 11.37
CA TYR A 1003 21.03 12.97 10.72
C TYR A 1003 20.72 13.02 9.21
N LEU A 1004 19.57 13.59 8.83
CA LEU A 1004 19.15 13.75 7.44
C LEU A 1004 20.00 14.78 6.67
N THR A 1005 20.57 15.77 7.36
CA THR A 1005 21.46 16.78 6.76
C THR A 1005 22.81 16.18 6.35
N PHE A 1006 23.34 15.23 7.13
CA PHE A 1006 24.61 14.54 6.84
C PHE A 1006 24.43 13.24 6.05
N GLY A 1007 23.22 12.70 6.00
CA GLY A 1007 22.89 11.42 5.36
C GLY A 1007 22.66 11.47 3.84
N ASP A 1008 22.20 10.34 3.33
CA ASP A 1008 21.77 10.21 1.93
C ASP A 1008 20.56 11.11 1.65
N SER A 1009 20.67 11.89 0.57
CA SER A 1009 19.59 12.75 0.10
C SER A 1009 18.37 11.99 -0.44
N GLY A 1010 18.48 10.69 -0.72
CA GLY A 1010 17.35 9.84 -1.08
C GLY A 1010 16.41 9.55 0.10
N VAL A 1011 16.95 9.52 1.32
CA VAL A 1011 16.13 9.29 2.53
C VAL A 1011 15.34 10.55 2.85
N VAL A 1012 14.02 10.39 3.02
CA VAL A 1012 13.04 11.46 3.23
C VAL A 1012 13.24 12.60 2.22
N SER A 1013 13.19 12.25 0.93
CA SER A 1013 13.26 13.22 -0.15
C SER A 1013 12.10 14.22 -0.07
N LEU A 1014 12.38 15.53 -0.10
CA LEU A 1014 11.32 16.55 -0.11
C LEU A 1014 10.44 16.49 -1.36
N ASP A 1015 10.83 15.74 -2.40
CA ASP A 1015 10.00 15.48 -3.57
C ASP A 1015 8.90 14.42 -3.31
N GLU A 1016 9.06 13.60 -2.28
CA GLU A 1016 8.19 12.46 -1.96
C GLU A 1016 7.47 12.60 -0.61
N TRP A 1017 8.06 13.37 0.30
CA TRP A 1017 7.62 13.53 1.68
C TRP A 1017 7.32 14.99 2.00
N VAL A 1018 6.33 15.21 2.86
CA VAL A 1018 6.09 16.47 3.55
C VAL A 1018 6.29 16.22 5.03
N VAL A 1019 7.14 17.01 5.67
CA VAL A 1019 7.50 16.82 7.07
C VAL A 1019 6.56 17.65 7.94
N SER A 1020 5.92 17.09 8.97
CA SER A 1020 5.04 17.81 9.89
C SER A 1020 5.80 18.85 10.75
N THR A 1021 5.09 19.53 11.67
CA THR A 1021 5.71 20.49 12.60
C THR A 1021 6.53 19.81 13.69
N GLU A 1022 6.38 18.50 13.90
CA GLU A 1022 7.14 17.68 14.84
C GLU A 1022 8.13 16.76 14.09
N ALA A 1023 8.61 17.24 12.94
CA ALA A 1023 9.53 16.55 12.05
C ALA A 1023 9.08 15.15 11.54
N HIS A 1024 7.78 14.83 11.54
CA HIS A 1024 7.28 13.54 11.05
C HIS A 1024 7.04 13.54 9.54
N PRO A 1025 7.81 12.79 8.73
CA PRO A 1025 7.57 12.73 7.29
C PRO A 1025 6.30 11.95 6.95
N LEU A 1026 5.34 12.65 6.35
CA LEU A 1026 4.11 12.10 5.79
C LEU A 1026 4.23 12.01 4.27
N ARG A 1027 3.68 10.95 3.68
CA ARG A 1027 3.83 10.71 2.24
C ARG A 1027 2.94 11.65 1.44
N ARG A 1028 3.54 12.30 0.43
CA ARG A 1028 2.83 13.23 -0.46
C ARG A 1028 1.98 12.49 -1.47
N THR A 1029 0.93 13.15 -1.96
CA THR A 1029 0.20 12.69 -3.14
C THR A 1029 1.00 12.95 -4.41
N ILE A 1030 1.43 11.89 -5.11
CA ILE A 1030 2.24 11.99 -6.34
C ILE A 1030 1.45 11.46 -7.54
N ARG A 1031 1.39 12.25 -8.62
CA ARG A 1031 0.81 11.81 -9.89
C ARG A 1031 1.86 11.03 -10.72
N ARG A 1032 1.71 9.71 -10.85
CA ARG A 1032 2.49 8.89 -11.79
C ARG A 1032 1.91 9.00 -13.21
N ALA A 1033 2.75 8.82 -14.24
CA ALA A 1033 2.34 8.81 -15.63
C ALA A 1033 1.58 7.51 -15.95
N GLY A 1034 0.29 7.47 -15.61
CA GLY A 1034 -0.59 6.30 -15.78
C GLY A 1034 -1.47 6.09 -14.56
N GLY A 1035 -2.54 6.86 -14.43
CA GLY A 1035 -3.57 6.68 -13.38
C GLY A 1035 -3.14 7.06 -11.96
N TRP A 1036 -4.15 7.27 -11.11
CA TRP A 1036 -4.00 7.51 -9.68
C TRP A 1036 -3.46 6.26 -9.01
N GLY A 1037 -2.24 6.30 -8.48
CA GLY A 1037 -1.66 5.22 -7.71
C GLY A 1037 -0.94 5.80 -6.50
N TRP A 1038 -1.52 5.58 -5.32
CA TRP A 1038 -0.78 5.68 -4.07
C TRP A 1038 0.38 4.68 -4.16
N GLY A 1039 1.61 5.13 -3.92
CA GLY A 1039 2.80 4.32 -4.15
C GLY A 1039 2.83 3.07 -3.26
N GLY A 1040 2.49 1.91 -3.79
CA GLY A 1040 2.89 0.63 -3.18
C GLY A 1040 4.41 0.46 -3.28
N TRP A 1041 5.00 -0.10 -2.22
CA TRP A 1041 6.40 -0.48 -2.10
C TRP A 1041 6.78 -1.61 -3.04
#